data_AF-A0A5C8KVL2-F1
#
_entry.id   AF-A0A5C8KVL2-F1
#
_cell.length_a   1.000
_cell.length_b   1.000
_cell.length_c   1.000
_cell.angle_alpha   90.00
_cell.angle_beta   90.00
_cell.angle_gamma   90.00
#
_symmetry.space_group_name_H-M   'P 1'
#
loop_
_entity.id
_entity.type
_entity.pdbx_description
1 polymer ?
#
loop_
_entity_poly.entity_id
_entity_poly.type
_entity_poly.pdbx_seq_one_letter_code
_entity_poly.pdbx_strand_id
1 'polypeptide(L)'
;MAYRFGPFQLDPRTGTLTGPEGPIPLRRQAFRLAEVLLEHAPELLDHHTLLDQAWGRTAISANALPQTISELRHALGDDAHAPRYIETVHRRGYRMACPVQRVDPGEDGAAPGEPTPDRSHPATPGSFFRAGAMLLAVALVVASTPSPPLGADPSWQRLHLDTLPGIRAQSQEDVFSAFRLVHEARGTWHDDPALEQVWLDLTLPVDITSEPVGAEVSVRAYGGGDDDWLALGHTPLHGMRLPLTMFRLRARLPGHADLELAPSVLPIPETLHLHRSEEIPEGMVYVPPGQVRYLDVDRSLPGFWIGRHEVTNREFKSFVDAGGYSRPEFWSEALAAHPGAAFEEVVADFVDATGAPGPMRWANGHWPQDEADHPVEGISWYEASAFAAFSGAALPNVFQWSRAAGLGTAQAANFSDILVASNFNGRGTTPVGASGGLGPYGTLDMAGNVWEWCANAVDQRRHLLGGSWMDNPYQFSSPNAMPPHERRPGFGMRLVHNEAPVDPADGADIAHVQNELPEPVDDRTFALLSRLFDYDETPLEARLESVEHHDAWRRERVSFDAAYGGERVLVDVLIPYRSQPPYQSVVHFPGGDALMLDSIDDAGLLHVEPFLRSARVVVYPVYKGTFHRRGNPPSGPIASRDLLIQQVKDLRRTLDYLHTRDDIDTQRIAFHGLSYGGWRAPYVLAVEERFATAMLISAGIPARALAEEIQPQDYLPRVKVPVLMLNGREDFTFPLERSQRPFFERLGTPSAHKRHVALDWGHLPPGYLQVSRELVAWADTWLGPVADGLVARNPTADPQHD
;
A
#
# COMPACT_ATOMS: atom_id res chain seq x y z
N MET A 1 -23.26 12.06 13.56
CA MET A 1 -24.73 12.01 13.45
C MET A 1 -25.17 10.56 13.52
N ALA A 2 -26.22 10.19 14.27
CA ALA A 2 -26.69 8.80 14.39
C ALA A 2 -28.04 8.60 13.66
N TYR A 3 -28.35 7.37 13.26
CA TYR A 3 -29.58 7.01 12.55
C TYR A 3 -30.48 6.11 13.40
N ARG A 4 -31.76 6.46 13.56
CA ARG A 4 -32.79 5.59 14.16
C ARG A 4 -33.77 5.10 13.11
N PHE A 5 -34.04 3.80 13.08
CA PHE A 5 -34.97 3.17 12.15
C PHE A 5 -35.60 1.92 12.78
N GLY A 6 -36.92 1.87 12.86
CA GLY A 6 -37.60 0.81 13.63
C GLY A 6 -37.08 0.75 15.09
N PRO A 7 -36.77 -0.45 15.63
CA PRO A 7 -36.17 -0.61 16.96
C PRO A 7 -34.64 -0.48 16.97
N PHE A 8 -34.03 -0.03 15.88
CA PHE A 8 -32.57 -0.01 15.71
C PHE A 8 -32.00 1.40 15.73
N GLN A 9 -30.78 1.52 16.26
CA GLN A 9 -29.96 2.72 16.19
C GLN A 9 -28.58 2.37 15.64
N LEU A 10 -28.13 3.08 14.60
CA LEU A 10 -26.78 2.96 14.02
C LEU A 10 -26.03 4.27 14.29
N ASP A 11 -24.88 4.20 14.98
CA ASP A 11 -23.98 5.33 15.20
C ASP A 11 -22.68 5.12 14.40
N PRO A 12 -22.48 5.86 13.29
CA PRO A 12 -21.27 5.77 12.47
C PRO A 12 -19.97 6.12 13.21
N ARG A 13 -20.03 6.94 14.26
CA ARG A 13 -18.83 7.41 14.99
C ARG A 13 -18.21 6.30 15.83
N THR A 14 -19.06 5.47 16.43
CA THR A 14 -18.66 4.34 17.26
C THR A 14 -18.62 3.03 16.48
N GLY A 15 -19.12 3.01 15.25
CA GLY A 15 -19.21 1.80 14.42
C GLY A 15 -20.21 0.79 14.97
N THR A 16 -21.23 1.23 15.73
CA THR A 16 -22.15 0.33 16.44
C THR A 16 -23.57 0.38 15.88
N LEU A 17 -24.12 -0.82 15.64
CA LEU A 17 -25.55 -1.02 15.44
C LEU A 17 -26.13 -1.58 16.76
N THR A 18 -27.18 -0.98 17.28
CA THR A 18 -27.89 -1.42 18.49
C THR A 18 -29.32 -1.74 18.15
N GLY A 19 -29.78 -2.95 18.52
CA GLY A 19 -31.16 -3.37 18.43
C GLY A 19 -31.84 -3.47 19.81
N PRO A 20 -33.06 -4.01 19.86
CA PRO A 20 -33.85 -4.08 21.09
C PRO A 20 -33.23 -4.96 22.19
N GLU A 21 -32.33 -5.90 21.84
CA GLU A 21 -31.66 -6.80 22.78
C GLU A 21 -30.19 -6.40 23.07
N GLY A 22 -29.73 -5.26 22.52
CA GLY A 22 -28.36 -4.76 22.70
C GLY A 22 -27.57 -4.60 21.39
N PRO A 23 -26.23 -4.49 21.44
CA PRO A 23 -25.38 -4.33 20.27
C PRO A 23 -25.46 -5.53 19.32
N ILE A 24 -25.59 -5.25 18.02
CA ILE A 24 -25.63 -6.25 16.96
C ILE A 24 -24.31 -6.15 16.18
N PRO A 25 -23.44 -7.16 16.23
CA PRO A 25 -22.18 -7.14 15.50
C PRO A 25 -22.43 -7.24 14.00
N LEU A 26 -21.80 -6.36 13.23
CA LEU A 26 -21.78 -6.41 11.77
C LEU A 26 -20.33 -6.45 11.30
N ARG A 27 -20.06 -7.19 10.21
CA ARG A 27 -18.80 -7.01 9.50
C ARG A 27 -18.71 -5.58 8.98
N ARG A 28 -17.49 -5.03 8.93
CA ARG A 28 -17.21 -3.65 8.47
C ARG A 28 -17.98 -3.31 7.19
N GLN A 29 -18.02 -4.23 6.23
CA GLN A 29 -18.68 -4.01 4.96
C GLN A 29 -20.22 -3.96 5.03
N ALA A 30 -20.83 -4.80 5.87
CA ALA A 30 -22.26 -4.75 6.13
C ALA A 30 -22.65 -3.47 6.85
N PHE A 31 -21.85 -3.06 7.83
CA PHE A 31 -22.04 -1.79 8.53
C PHE A 31 -22.02 -0.60 7.55
N ARG A 32 -21.03 -0.55 6.65
CA ARG A 32 -20.94 0.51 5.62
C ARG A 32 -22.13 0.50 4.65
N LEU A 33 -22.59 -0.68 4.24
CA LEU A 33 -23.78 -0.76 3.37
C LEU A 33 -25.06 -0.29 4.08
N ALA A 34 -25.22 -0.61 5.37
CA ALA A 34 -26.34 -0.12 6.16
C ALA A 34 -26.30 1.41 6.32
N GLU A 35 -25.12 1.97 6.59
CA GLU A 35 -24.92 3.41 6.71
C GLU A 35 -25.31 4.15 5.41
N VAL A 36 -24.84 3.69 4.25
CA VAL A 36 -25.18 4.27 2.95
C VAL A 36 -26.69 4.24 2.67
N LEU A 37 -27.36 3.12 2.97
CA LEU A 37 -28.81 2.98 2.81
C LEU A 37 -29.59 3.91 3.75
N LEU A 38 -29.12 4.10 4.99
CA LEU A 38 -29.76 4.98 5.97
C LEU A 38 -29.54 6.46 5.67
N GLU A 39 -28.35 6.83 5.21
CA GLU A 39 -27.99 8.18 4.81
C GLU A 39 -28.90 8.69 3.68
N HIS A 40 -29.14 7.84 2.67
CA HIS A 40 -29.93 8.18 1.49
C HIS A 40 -31.42 7.83 1.64
N ALA A 41 -31.87 7.34 2.79
CA ALA A 41 -33.27 6.97 2.97
C ALA A 41 -34.21 8.18 2.75
N PRO A 42 -35.32 8.04 1.99
CA PRO A 42 -35.90 6.81 1.43
C PRO A 42 -35.55 6.57 -0.07
N GLU A 43 -34.49 7.18 -0.59
CA GLU A 43 -34.12 7.12 -2.00
C GLU A 43 -33.72 5.71 -2.45
N LEU A 44 -34.00 5.39 -3.72
CA LEU A 44 -33.57 4.15 -4.34
C LEU A 44 -32.15 4.31 -4.88
N LEU A 45 -31.21 3.63 -4.24
CA LEU A 45 -29.83 3.57 -4.70
C LEU A 45 -29.63 2.39 -5.64
N ASP A 46 -29.05 2.64 -6.80
CA ASP A 46 -28.73 1.57 -7.74
C ASP A 46 -27.52 0.75 -7.30
N HIS A 47 -27.34 -0.43 -7.91
CA HIS A 47 -26.25 -1.32 -7.53
C HIS A 47 -24.87 -0.68 -7.69
N HIS A 48 -24.68 0.20 -8.66
CA HIS A 48 -23.39 0.84 -8.91
C HIS A 48 -23.09 1.87 -7.84
N THR A 49 -24.06 2.70 -7.48
CA THR A 49 -23.98 3.70 -6.41
C THR A 49 -23.75 3.03 -5.06
N LEU A 50 -24.45 1.94 -4.77
CA LEU A 50 -24.25 1.17 -3.54
C LEU A 50 -22.86 0.52 -3.47
N LEU A 51 -22.36 -0.03 -4.59
CA LEU A 51 -21.02 -0.60 -4.64
C LEU A 51 -19.95 0.48 -4.49
N ASP A 52 -20.06 1.58 -5.23
CA ASP A 52 -19.12 2.71 -5.19
C ASP A 52 -19.06 3.34 -3.79
N GLN A 53 -20.22 3.64 -3.19
CA GLN A 53 -20.26 4.28 -1.88
C GLN A 53 -19.97 3.32 -0.72
N ALA A 54 -20.41 2.06 -0.77
CA ALA A 54 -20.19 1.15 0.35
C ALA A 54 -18.82 0.44 0.27
N TRP A 55 -18.20 0.26 -0.90
CA TRP A 55 -16.88 -0.40 -1.03
C TRP A 55 -15.76 0.54 -1.56
N GLY A 56 -16.02 1.54 -2.39
CA GLY A 56 -14.99 2.47 -2.91
C GLY A 56 -14.19 1.89 -4.09
N ARG A 57 -12.93 2.34 -4.28
CA ARG A 57 -12.00 1.92 -5.37
C ARG A 57 -11.50 0.47 -5.28
N THR A 58 -12.05 -0.34 -4.38
CA THR A 58 -11.71 -1.76 -4.28
C THR A 58 -12.38 -2.56 -5.41
N ALA A 59 -11.69 -3.56 -5.95
CA ALA A 59 -12.30 -4.51 -6.88
C ALA A 59 -13.21 -5.46 -6.09
N ILE A 60 -14.49 -5.53 -6.47
CA ILE A 60 -15.51 -6.26 -5.72
C ILE A 60 -16.14 -7.32 -6.63
N SER A 61 -16.39 -8.51 -6.09
CA SER A 61 -17.16 -9.52 -6.83
C SER A 61 -18.61 -9.03 -7.03
N ALA A 62 -19.22 -9.36 -8.16
CA ALA A 62 -20.59 -8.94 -8.46
C ALA A 62 -21.65 -9.45 -7.43
N ASN A 63 -21.30 -10.48 -6.64
CA ASN A 63 -22.11 -11.02 -5.55
C ASN A 63 -21.93 -10.34 -4.19
N ALA A 64 -20.96 -9.44 -4.02
CA ALA A 64 -20.71 -8.83 -2.72
C ALA A 64 -21.92 -8.01 -2.24
N LEU A 65 -22.54 -7.22 -3.12
CA LEU A 65 -23.71 -6.43 -2.75
C LEU A 65 -24.90 -7.31 -2.34
N PRO A 66 -25.34 -8.32 -3.13
CA PRO A 66 -26.37 -9.27 -2.71
C PRO A 66 -26.05 -10.02 -1.40
N GLN A 67 -24.81 -10.46 -1.21
CA GLN A 67 -24.40 -11.19 -0.01
C GLN A 67 -24.42 -10.30 1.24
N THR A 68 -23.94 -9.07 1.12
CA THR A 68 -23.94 -8.10 2.21
C THR A 68 -25.36 -7.62 2.53
N ILE A 69 -26.26 -7.48 1.54
CA ILE A 69 -27.69 -7.26 1.80
C ILE A 69 -28.31 -8.45 2.54
N SER A 70 -27.97 -9.69 2.16
CA SER A 70 -28.46 -10.88 2.85
C SER A 70 -28.01 -10.92 4.32
N GLU A 71 -26.76 -10.56 4.60
CA GLU A 71 -26.23 -10.44 5.96
C GLU A 71 -26.97 -9.36 6.76
N LEU A 72 -27.17 -8.18 6.17
CA LEU A 72 -27.92 -7.10 6.82
C LEU A 72 -29.35 -7.50 7.15
N ARG A 73 -30.04 -8.18 6.22
CA ARG A 73 -31.38 -8.70 6.48
C ARG A 73 -31.39 -9.70 7.61
N HIS A 74 -30.40 -10.60 7.68
CA HIS A 74 -30.28 -11.54 8.79
C HIS A 74 -30.09 -10.83 10.13
N ALA A 75 -29.17 -9.84 10.18
CA ALA A 75 -28.89 -9.07 11.40
C ALA A 75 -30.10 -8.24 11.88
N LEU A 76 -30.94 -7.76 10.96
CA LEU A 76 -32.13 -6.98 11.26
C LEU A 76 -33.40 -7.84 11.48
N GLY A 77 -33.31 -9.17 11.29
CA GLY A 77 -34.47 -10.06 11.29
C GLY A 77 -35.48 -9.75 10.17
N ASP A 78 -34.98 -9.26 9.02
CA ASP A 78 -35.76 -8.83 7.86
C ASP A 78 -35.93 -9.97 6.83
N ASP A 79 -37.08 -10.01 6.16
CA ASP A 79 -37.41 -11.01 5.13
C ASP A 79 -37.40 -10.38 3.74
N ALA A 80 -36.64 -10.96 2.81
CA ALA A 80 -36.55 -10.49 1.43
C ALA A 80 -37.88 -10.53 0.66
N HIS A 81 -38.80 -11.45 1.03
CA HIS A 81 -40.11 -11.59 0.40
C HIS A 81 -41.19 -10.72 1.06
N ALA A 82 -40.92 -10.19 2.25
CA ALA A 82 -41.80 -9.28 2.99
C ALA A 82 -40.95 -8.21 3.74
N PRO A 83 -40.27 -7.31 2.99
CA PRO A 83 -39.26 -6.44 3.56
C PRO A 83 -39.87 -5.39 4.50
N ARG A 84 -39.38 -5.35 5.73
CA ARG A 84 -39.71 -4.35 6.76
C ARG A 84 -38.69 -3.22 6.81
N TYR A 85 -37.43 -3.51 6.46
CA TYR A 85 -36.32 -2.55 6.57
C TYR A 85 -35.60 -2.31 5.25
N ILE A 86 -35.28 -3.35 4.48
CA ILE A 86 -34.53 -3.22 3.22
C ILE A 86 -35.40 -3.75 2.07
N GLU A 87 -35.90 -2.86 1.23
CA GLU A 87 -36.66 -3.23 0.03
C GLU A 87 -35.71 -3.48 -1.15
N THR A 88 -35.87 -4.62 -1.83
CA THR A 88 -35.21 -4.86 -3.13
C THR A 88 -36.13 -4.42 -4.25
N VAL A 89 -35.69 -3.43 -5.04
CA VAL A 89 -36.36 -3.08 -6.29
C VAL A 89 -35.65 -3.84 -7.41
N HIS A 90 -36.27 -4.92 -7.88
CA HIS A 90 -35.66 -5.85 -8.83
C HIS A 90 -35.00 -5.15 -10.02
N ARG A 91 -33.75 -5.53 -10.30
CA ARG A 91 -32.88 -5.00 -11.38
C ARG A 91 -32.56 -3.51 -11.29
N ARG A 92 -32.96 -2.82 -10.23
CA ARG A 92 -32.69 -1.40 -10.04
C ARG A 92 -31.78 -1.16 -8.84
N GLY A 93 -32.07 -1.74 -7.68
CA GLY A 93 -31.25 -1.52 -6.49
C GLY A 93 -31.97 -1.79 -5.17
N TYR A 94 -31.53 -1.11 -4.11
CA TYR A 94 -32.06 -1.28 -2.76
C TYR A 94 -32.40 0.08 -2.12
N ARG A 95 -33.37 0.09 -1.22
CA ARG A 95 -33.72 1.27 -0.41
C ARG A 95 -34.26 0.87 0.97
N MET A 96 -34.31 1.84 1.88
CA MET A 96 -34.97 1.65 3.16
C MET A 96 -36.50 1.60 2.99
N ALA A 97 -37.12 0.55 3.52
CA ALA A 97 -38.56 0.31 3.52
C ALA A 97 -39.27 0.95 4.72
N CYS A 98 -38.51 1.47 5.69
CA CYS A 98 -39.01 2.10 6.90
C CYS A 98 -38.56 3.58 7.02
N PRO A 99 -39.26 4.40 7.82
CA PRO A 99 -38.81 5.75 8.14
C PRO A 99 -37.47 5.74 8.89
N VAL A 100 -36.56 6.62 8.50
CA VAL A 100 -35.25 6.84 9.14
C VAL A 100 -35.21 8.24 9.75
N GLN A 101 -34.84 8.33 11.02
CA GLN A 101 -34.65 9.59 11.74
C GLN A 101 -33.15 9.84 11.96
N ARG A 102 -32.69 11.05 11.62
CA ARG A 102 -31.34 11.51 11.93
C ARG A 102 -31.37 12.16 13.32
N VAL A 103 -30.48 11.72 14.21
CA VAL A 103 -30.41 12.19 15.59
C VAL A 103 -29.05 12.84 15.81
N ASP A 104 -29.07 14.11 16.18
CA ASP A 104 -27.89 14.86 16.61
C ASP A 104 -27.55 14.51 18.06
N PRO A 105 -26.26 14.41 18.42
CA PRO A 105 -25.85 14.12 19.78
C PRO A 105 -26.06 15.38 20.64
N GLY A 106 -27.27 15.59 21.16
CA GLY A 106 -27.56 16.77 21.97
C GLY A 106 -28.92 16.85 22.68
N GLU A 107 -29.96 16.15 22.23
CA GLU A 107 -31.29 16.26 22.85
C GLU A 107 -31.84 14.88 23.24
N ASP A 108 -31.40 14.40 24.40
CA ASP A 108 -32.26 13.84 25.45
C ASP A 108 -31.37 13.47 26.64
N GLY A 109 -31.40 14.31 27.67
CA GLY A 109 -30.69 14.09 28.92
C GLY A 109 -31.49 13.25 29.91
N ALA A 110 -30.85 12.22 30.46
CA ALA A 110 -30.96 11.82 31.87
C ALA A 110 -29.76 10.93 32.25
N ALA A 111 -28.89 11.43 33.13
CA ALA A 111 -27.80 10.68 33.80
C ALA A 111 -28.25 10.27 35.23
N PRO A 112 -27.49 9.46 36.02
CA PRO A 112 -26.33 8.62 35.69
C PRO A 112 -26.47 7.16 36.19
N GLY A 113 -25.77 6.22 35.53
CA GLY A 113 -25.45 4.91 36.09
C GLY A 113 -24.02 4.58 35.71
N GLU A 114 -23.12 4.50 36.69
CA GLU A 114 -21.70 4.17 36.52
C GLU A 114 -21.51 2.91 35.66
N PRO A 115 -20.63 2.92 34.65
CA PRO A 115 -20.21 1.70 34.00
C PRO A 115 -19.07 1.07 34.80
N THR A 116 -19.38 0.01 35.54
CA THR A 116 -18.44 -1.06 35.86
C THR A 116 -17.81 -1.61 34.58
N PRO A 117 -16.49 -1.87 34.54
CA PRO A 117 -15.85 -2.44 33.37
C PRO A 117 -16.18 -3.94 33.30
N ASP A 118 -17.10 -4.33 32.42
CA ASP A 118 -17.23 -5.72 32.00
C ASP A 118 -16.50 -5.95 30.67
N ARG A 119 -15.80 -7.07 30.67
CA ARG A 119 -14.79 -7.52 29.72
C ARG A 119 -15.46 -8.01 28.44
N SER A 120 -15.46 -7.22 27.37
CA SER A 120 -15.67 -7.74 26.02
C SER A 120 -14.34 -7.80 25.28
N HIS A 121 -13.95 -9.02 24.92
CA HIS A 121 -12.78 -9.40 24.15
C HIS A 121 -12.54 -8.52 22.91
N PRO A 122 -11.29 -8.09 22.64
CA PRO A 122 -10.94 -7.55 21.33
C PRO A 122 -11.09 -8.64 20.27
N ALA A 123 -11.65 -8.25 19.12
CA ALA A 123 -11.75 -9.09 17.93
C ALA A 123 -10.36 -9.60 17.53
N THR A 124 -10.23 -10.92 17.40
CA THR A 124 -9.03 -11.60 16.94
C THR A 124 -8.61 -11.07 15.56
N PRO A 125 -7.38 -10.58 15.38
CA PRO A 125 -6.83 -10.36 14.05
C PRO A 125 -6.71 -11.71 13.35
N GLY A 126 -7.34 -11.85 12.18
CA GLY A 126 -7.08 -12.97 11.28
C GLY A 126 -5.60 -13.00 10.92
N SER A 127 -5.05 -14.21 10.87
CA SER A 127 -3.64 -14.53 10.66
C SER A 127 -3.02 -13.87 9.41
N PHE A 128 -2.38 -12.72 9.60
CA PHE A 128 -1.52 -12.06 8.61
C PHE A 128 -0.08 -12.06 9.15
N PHE A 129 0.61 -13.20 9.06
CA PHE A 129 2.04 -13.26 9.31
C PHE A 129 2.66 -14.41 8.53
N ARG A 130 3.23 -14.13 7.35
CA ARG A 130 4.43 -14.83 6.84
C ARG A 130 5.31 -13.95 5.93
N ALA A 131 6.40 -13.50 6.55
CA ALA A 131 7.78 -13.37 6.04
C ALA A 131 8.24 -12.09 5.32
N GLY A 132 9.28 -11.46 5.90
CA GLY A 132 10.16 -10.57 5.14
C GLY A 132 11.33 -9.81 5.81
N ALA A 133 11.89 -10.17 6.98
CA ALA A 133 13.31 -9.86 7.35
C ALA A 133 13.75 -10.41 8.72
N MET A 134 14.15 -11.69 8.79
CA MET A 134 15.37 -12.18 9.46
C MET A 134 15.35 -13.71 9.50
N LEU A 135 16.05 -14.34 8.55
CA LEU A 135 16.52 -15.70 8.71
C LEU A 135 17.76 -15.66 9.62
N LEU A 136 17.55 -15.65 10.94
CA LEU A 136 18.35 -16.50 11.81
C LEU A 136 17.53 -17.78 12.00
N ALA A 137 18.12 -18.92 11.66
CA ALA A 137 17.43 -20.20 11.58
C ALA A 137 16.68 -20.58 12.87
N VAL A 138 15.35 -20.64 12.82
CA VAL A 138 14.56 -21.55 13.67
C VAL A 138 14.00 -22.66 12.77
N ALA A 139 14.91 -23.44 12.21
CA ALA A 139 14.58 -24.66 11.47
C ALA A 139 15.49 -25.78 11.93
N LEU A 140 15.29 -26.24 13.18
CA LEU A 140 15.44 -27.62 13.64
C LEU A 140 15.36 -27.66 15.18
N VAL A 141 14.14 -27.81 15.71
CA VAL A 141 13.97 -28.64 16.92
C VAL A 141 12.88 -29.65 16.57
N VAL A 142 13.32 -30.81 16.09
CA VAL A 142 12.53 -32.04 16.22
C VAL A 142 12.12 -32.13 17.68
N ALA A 143 10.83 -32.35 17.93
CA ALA A 143 10.29 -32.60 19.25
C ALA A 143 10.92 -33.86 19.87
N SER A 144 12.13 -33.76 20.40
CA SER A 144 12.60 -34.66 21.44
C SER A 144 12.11 -34.06 22.75
N THR A 145 10.93 -34.48 23.22
CA THR A 145 10.58 -34.31 24.62
C THR A 145 11.71 -34.93 25.44
N PRO A 146 12.52 -34.16 26.19
CA PRO A 146 13.53 -34.77 27.02
C PRO A 146 12.81 -35.69 27.99
N SER A 147 13.19 -36.98 28.01
CA SER A 147 12.73 -37.89 29.06
C SER A 147 13.07 -37.22 30.40
N PRO A 148 12.11 -37.07 31.32
CA PRO A 148 12.37 -36.38 32.58
C PRO A 148 13.57 -37.03 33.27
N PRO A 149 14.54 -36.25 33.79
CA PRO A 149 15.61 -36.83 34.56
C PRO A 149 15.01 -37.65 35.71
N LEU A 150 15.58 -38.83 35.98
CA LEU A 150 15.12 -39.68 37.08
C LEU A 150 15.18 -38.88 38.39
N GLY A 151 14.01 -38.54 38.95
CA GLY A 151 13.88 -37.67 40.13
C GLY A 151 13.59 -36.19 39.84
N ALA A 152 13.14 -35.82 38.64
CA ALA A 152 12.75 -34.45 38.31
C ALA A 152 11.71 -33.88 39.30
N ASP A 153 12.04 -32.77 39.93
CA ASP A 153 11.15 -32.02 40.82
C ASP A 153 9.91 -31.50 40.05
N PRO A 154 8.72 -31.45 40.68
CA PRO A 154 7.51 -30.79 40.13
C PRO A 154 7.73 -29.42 39.45
N SER A 155 8.73 -28.64 39.88
CA SER A 155 9.09 -27.37 39.23
C SER A 155 9.60 -27.56 37.79
N TRP A 156 10.47 -28.55 37.57
CA TRP A 156 11.02 -28.86 36.25
C TRP A 156 9.92 -29.38 35.31
N GLN A 157 9.04 -30.24 35.82
CA GLN A 157 7.94 -30.81 35.03
C GLN A 157 6.99 -29.72 34.51
N ARG A 158 6.62 -28.75 35.37
CA ARG A 158 5.77 -27.61 34.97
C ARG A 158 6.42 -26.74 33.89
N LEU A 159 7.73 -26.53 33.95
CA LEU A 159 8.43 -25.76 32.93
C LEU A 159 8.45 -26.52 31.58
N HIS A 160 8.91 -27.76 31.58
CA HIS A 160 9.20 -28.50 30.34
C HIS A 160 7.99 -29.13 29.67
N LEU A 161 6.95 -29.48 30.43
CA LEU A 161 5.75 -30.14 29.89
C LEU A 161 4.59 -29.18 29.62
N ASP A 162 4.51 -28.07 30.37
CA ASP A 162 3.39 -27.12 30.24
C ASP A 162 3.85 -25.76 29.68
N THR A 163 4.82 -25.12 30.33
CA THR A 163 5.18 -23.72 30.06
C THR A 163 5.93 -23.54 28.73
N LEU A 164 7.01 -24.29 28.51
CA LEU A 164 7.84 -24.18 27.30
C LEU A 164 7.08 -24.53 26.01
N PRO A 165 6.25 -25.59 25.95
CA PRO A 165 5.40 -25.84 24.78
C PRO A 165 4.43 -24.69 24.50
N GLY A 166 3.81 -24.10 25.52
CA GLY A 166 2.92 -22.95 25.38
C GLY A 166 3.64 -21.71 24.82
N ILE A 167 4.82 -21.40 25.34
CA ILE A 167 5.67 -20.31 24.83
C ILE A 167 6.03 -20.53 23.36
N ARG A 168 6.43 -21.75 22.99
CA ARG A 168 6.81 -22.08 21.60
C ARG A 168 5.62 -22.03 20.64
N ALA A 169 4.43 -22.39 21.09
CA ALA A 169 3.22 -22.22 20.30
C ALA A 169 2.90 -20.73 20.12
N GLN A 170 2.95 -19.95 21.20
CA GLN A 170 2.71 -18.51 21.15
C GLN A 170 3.71 -17.79 20.24
N SER A 171 4.98 -18.22 20.19
CA SER A 171 5.99 -17.56 19.35
C SER A 171 5.73 -17.73 17.85
N GLN A 172 4.89 -18.70 17.46
CA GLN A 172 4.45 -18.84 16.07
C GLN A 172 3.29 -17.90 15.72
N GLU A 173 2.56 -17.40 16.73
CA GLU A 173 1.40 -16.51 16.55
C GLU A 173 1.75 -15.05 16.83
N ASP A 174 2.38 -14.78 17.97
CA ASP A 174 2.84 -13.45 18.39
C ASP A 174 4.13 -13.57 19.21
N VAL A 175 5.23 -13.15 18.57
CA VAL A 175 6.58 -13.12 19.15
C VAL A 175 6.64 -12.22 20.40
N PHE A 176 5.89 -11.11 20.45
CA PHE A 176 5.94 -10.21 21.61
C PHE A 176 5.29 -10.84 22.84
N SER A 177 4.11 -11.46 22.68
CA SER A 177 3.48 -12.23 23.76
C SER A 177 4.37 -13.38 24.24
N ALA A 178 5.01 -14.13 23.32
CA ALA A 178 5.95 -15.17 23.69
C ALA A 178 7.16 -14.62 24.47
N PHE A 179 7.71 -13.49 24.04
CA PHE A 179 8.77 -12.77 24.76
C PHE A 179 8.35 -12.42 26.18
N ARG A 180 7.13 -11.92 26.40
CA ARG A 180 6.62 -11.60 27.74
C ARG A 180 6.52 -12.84 28.63
N LEU A 181 5.97 -13.93 28.09
CA LEU A 181 5.86 -15.19 28.82
C LEU A 181 7.23 -15.73 29.23
N VAL A 182 8.24 -15.67 28.34
CA VAL A 182 9.61 -16.05 28.68
C VAL A 182 10.18 -15.10 29.73
N HIS A 183 10.01 -13.80 29.58
CA HIS A 183 10.49 -12.79 30.52
C HIS A 183 9.96 -13.03 31.94
N GLU A 184 8.67 -13.35 32.08
CA GLU A 184 8.05 -13.71 33.36
C GLU A 184 8.58 -15.06 33.89
N ALA A 185 8.63 -16.09 33.05
CA ALA A 185 9.10 -17.43 33.42
C ALA A 185 10.56 -17.42 33.95
N ARG A 186 11.41 -16.55 33.38
CA ARG A 186 12.80 -16.39 33.84
C ARG A 186 12.91 -15.93 35.29
N GLY A 187 11.90 -15.24 35.85
CA GLY A 187 11.89 -14.90 37.27
C GLY A 187 11.93 -16.13 38.19
N THR A 188 11.43 -17.28 37.72
CA THR A 188 11.39 -18.54 38.48
C THR A 188 12.44 -19.55 38.00
N TRP A 189 12.70 -19.63 36.69
CA TRP A 189 13.53 -20.67 36.06
C TRP A 189 14.74 -20.12 35.29
N HIS A 190 15.40 -19.07 35.78
CA HIS A 190 16.51 -18.38 35.09
C HIS A 190 17.69 -19.28 34.67
N ASP A 191 17.94 -20.39 35.38
CA ASP A 191 19.07 -21.30 35.11
C ASP A 191 18.73 -22.45 34.13
N ASP A 192 17.49 -22.54 33.64
CA ASP A 192 17.09 -23.65 32.77
C ASP A 192 17.59 -23.45 31.33
N PRO A 193 18.37 -24.40 30.77
CA PRO A 193 18.99 -24.24 29.46
C PRO A 193 17.97 -24.21 28.31
N ALA A 194 16.81 -24.86 28.44
CA ALA A 194 15.80 -24.85 27.39
C ALA A 194 15.03 -23.53 27.37
N LEU A 195 14.76 -22.93 28.55
CA LEU A 195 14.19 -21.60 28.64
C LEU A 195 15.18 -20.53 28.16
N GLU A 196 16.47 -20.67 28.49
CA GLU A 196 17.52 -19.79 27.98
C GLU A 196 17.60 -19.86 26.45
N GLN A 197 17.55 -21.06 25.84
CA GLN A 197 17.57 -21.17 24.38
C GLN A 197 16.38 -20.44 23.74
N VAL A 198 15.16 -20.61 24.27
CA VAL A 198 13.99 -19.89 23.74
C VAL A 198 14.13 -18.37 23.91
N TRP A 199 14.71 -17.91 25.02
CA TRP A 199 15.03 -16.50 25.21
C TRP A 199 16.01 -15.97 24.15
N LEU A 200 17.07 -16.73 23.84
CA LEU A 200 18.04 -16.40 22.80
C LEU A 200 17.41 -16.39 21.40
N ASP A 201 16.50 -17.34 21.11
CA ASP A 201 15.83 -17.46 19.82
C ASP A 201 14.85 -16.30 19.56
N LEU A 202 14.26 -15.73 20.61
CA LEU A 202 13.25 -14.66 20.51
C LEU A 202 13.85 -13.26 20.66
N THR A 203 15.11 -13.11 21.05
CA THR A 203 15.65 -11.79 21.44
C THR A 203 17.04 -11.49 20.90
N LEU A 204 17.34 -10.20 20.77
CA LEU A 204 18.69 -9.70 20.51
C LEU A 204 19.20 -8.82 21.65
N PRO A 205 20.49 -8.97 22.02
CA PRO A 205 21.11 -8.07 22.96
C PRO A 205 21.31 -6.69 22.31
N VAL A 206 20.93 -5.65 23.03
CA VAL A 206 21.08 -4.25 22.66
C VAL A 206 21.55 -3.44 23.86
N ASP A 207 22.20 -2.33 23.56
CA ASP A 207 22.48 -1.30 24.55
C ASP A 207 21.47 -0.16 24.34
N ILE A 208 20.83 0.29 25.42
CA ILE A 208 19.88 1.40 25.40
C ILE A 208 20.44 2.52 26.26
N THR A 209 20.78 3.63 25.62
CA THR A 209 21.30 4.86 26.24
C THR A 209 20.28 5.98 26.12
N SER A 210 20.37 6.96 27.00
CA SER A 210 19.60 8.20 26.87
C SER A 210 20.42 9.42 27.24
N GLU A 211 19.98 10.56 26.73
CA GLU A 211 20.46 11.89 27.06
C GLU A 211 19.25 12.75 27.48
N PRO A 212 19.17 13.18 28.75
CA PRO A 212 20.03 12.82 29.88
C PRO A 212 19.95 11.33 30.28
N VAL A 213 20.99 10.84 30.96
CA VAL A 213 21.04 9.47 31.50
C VAL A 213 20.07 9.30 32.67
N GLY A 214 19.49 8.10 32.81
CA GLY A 214 18.62 7.72 33.93
C GLY A 214 17.14 7.65 33.58
N ALA A 215 16.78 7.62 32.29
CA ALA A 215 15.40 7.47 31.86
C ALA A 215 14.90 6.04 32.09
N GLU A 216 13.69 5.89 32.63
CA GLU A 216 12.97 4.62 32.73
C GLU A 216 12.52 4.18 31.33
N VAL A 217 12.94 3.00 30.92
CA VAL A 217 12.61 2.41 29.62
C VAL A 217 11.58 1.30 29.79
N SER A 218 10.55 1.33 28.96
CA SER A 218 9.51 0.31 28.89
C SER A 218 9.17 -0.03 27.44
N VAL A 219 8.66 -1.23 27.20
CA VAL A 219 8.28 -1.71 25.86
C VAL A 219 6.89 -2.35 25.85
N ARG A 220 6.18 -2.26 24.71
CA ARG A 220 4.90 -2.96 24.48
C ARG A 220 4.80 -3.46 23.04
N ALA A 221 3.86 -4.37 22.78
CA ALA A 221 3.55 -4.80 21.41
C ALA A 221 3.13 -3.58 20.57
N TYR A 222 3.50 -3.56 19.28
CA TYR A 222 3.28 -2.39 18.42
C TYR A 222 1.80 -1.94 18.35
N GLY A 223 0.88 -2.90 18.21
CA GLY A 223 -0.58 -2.68 18.22
C GLY A 223 -1.26 -2.97 19.57
N GLY A 224 -0.50 -3.13 20.66
CA GLY A 224 -1.03 -3.44 22.00
C GLY A 224 -1.68 -2.23 22.68
N GLY A 225 -2.59 -2.48 23.62
CA GLY A 225 -3.26 -1.43 24.41
C GLY A 225 -2.31 -0.60 25.28
N ASP A 226 -2.78 0.56 25.76
CA ASP A 226 -1.97 1.53 26.51
C ASP A 226 -1.53 1.07 27.91
N ASP A 227 -2.20 0.05 28.47
CA ASP A 227 -1.87 -0.50 29.78
C ASP A 227 -0.81 -1.61 29.74
N ASP A 228 -0.28 -1.95 28.55
CA ASP A 228 0.50 -3.18 28.33
C ASP A 228 2.04 -3.01 28.36
N TRP A 229 2.53 -2.02 29.11
CA TRP A 229 3.95 -1.69 29.15
C TRP A 229 4.75 -2.61 30.08
N LEU A 230 5.79 -3.25 29.54
CA LEU A 230 6.80 -3.99 30.27
C LEU A 230 8.00 -3.08 30.58
N ALA A 231 8.26 -2.80 31.86
CA ALA A 231 9.43 -2.03 32.30
C ALA A 231 10.73 -2.85 32.15
N LEU A 232 11.76 -2.24 31.57
CA LEU A 232 13.08 -2.86 31.36
C LEU A 232 14.13 -2.37 32.36
N GLY A 233 14.00 -1.13 32.85
CA GLY A 233 14.93 -0.53 33.81
C GLY A 233 15.24 0.92 33.48
N HIS A 234 16.36 1.44 33.99
CA HIS A 234 16.81 2.81 33.75
C HIS A 234 18.10 2.84 32.94
N THR A 235 18.24 3.81 32.02
CA THR A 235 19.44 3.95 31.19
C THR A 235 20.69 4.35 32.01
N PRO A 236 21.91 3.93 31.58
CA PRO A 236 22.19 3.07 30.44
C PRO A 236 21.88 1.58 30.77
N LEU A 237 21.21 0.90 29.85
CA LEU A 237 20.96 -0.53 29.92
C LEU A 237 21.94 -1.22 28.97
N HIS A 238 22.80 -2.09 29.50
CA HIS A 238 23.79 -2.82 28.69
C HIS A 238 23.41 -4.30 28.53
N GLY A 239 23.54 -4.82 27.31
CA GLY A 239 23.23 -6.22 26.99
C GLY A 239 21.77 -6.59 27.24
N MET A 240 20.87 -5.59 27.23
CA MET A 240 19.44 -5.83 27.41
C MET A 240 18.89 -6.55 26.19
N ARG A 241 18.07 -7.57 26.40
CA ARG A 241 17.50 -8.37 25.30
C ARG A 241 16.11 -7.88 24.93
N LEU A 242 15.95 -7.43 23.68
CA LEU A 242 14.67 -6.99 23.11
C LEU A 242 14.10 -8.04 22.15
N PRO A 243 12.78 -8.15 22.01
CA PRO A 243 12.15 -9.15 21.16
C PRO A 243 12.45 -8.90 19.69
N LEU A 244 12.67 -9.98 18.92
CA LEU A 244 12.84 -10.00 17.46
C LEU A 244 11.49 -9.79 16.74
N THR A 245 10.81 -8.71 17.08
CA THR A 245 9.52 -8.31 16.50
C THR A 245 9.40 -6.80 16.56
N MET A 246 8.29 -6.26 16.05
CA MET A 246 7.95 -4.86 16.17
C MET A 246 7.35 -4.56 17.56
N PHE A 247 7.80 -3.47 18.17
CA PHE A 247 7.37 -3.04 19.50
C PHE A 247 7.43 -1.51 19.56
N ARG A 248 6.72 -0.93 20.54
CA ARG A 248 6.93 0.46 20.92
C ARG A 248 7.82 0.52 22.13
N LEU A 249 8.70 1.50 22.17
CA LEU A 249 9.54 1.84 23.31
C LEU A 249 9.06 3.17 23.87
N ARG A 250 8.98 3.25 25.19
CA ARG A 250 8.73 4.48 25.92
C ARG A 250 9.87 4.74 26.90
N ALA A 251 10.35 5.98 26.90
CA ALA A 251 11.32 6.48 27.86
C ALA A 251 10.72 7.63 28.68
N ARG A 252 10.88 7.57 30.00
CA ARG A 252 10.39 8.57 30.94
C ARG A 252 11.51 9.05 31.86
N LEU A 253 11.61 10.37 32.02
CA LEU A 253 12.52 10.98 32.97
C LEU A 253 11.79 12.13 33.66
N PRO A 254 11.73 12.19 35.00
CA PRO A 254 11.06 13.29 35.70
C PRO A 254 11.55 14.66 35.21
N GLY A 255 10.60 15.57 34.96
CA GLY A 255 10.88 16.90 34.40
C GLY A 255 11.06 16.95 32.88
N HIS A 256 10.97 15.82 32.18
CA HIS A 256 11.06 15.72 30.72
C HIS A 256 9.75 15.21 30.14
N ALA A 257 9.51 15.47 28.85
CA ALA A 257 8.36 14.90 28.15
C ALA A 257 8.53 13.38 27.96
N ASP A 258 7.41 12.65 27.97
CA ASP A 258 7.39 11.23 27.62
C ASP A 258 7.82 11.05 26.16
N LEU A 259 8.83 10.22 25.92
CA LEU A 259 9.26 9.83 24.58
C LEU A 259 8.67 8.48 24.23
N GLU A 260 7.85 8.40 23.17
CA GLU A 260 7.36 7.15 22.60
C GLU A 260 7.81 7.03 21.15
N LEU A 261 8.39 5.89 20.79
CA LEU A 261 8.90 5.62 19.44
C LEU A 261 8.80 4.12 19.09
N ALA A 262 8.92 3.79 17.82
CA ALA A 262 8.93 2.41 17.33
C ALA A 262 10.22 2.11 16.54
N PRO A 263 11.33 1.80 17.23
CA PRO A 263 12.62 1.63 16.61
C PRO A 263 12.75 0.24 16.00
N SER A 264 13.72 0.06 15.11
CA SER A 264 14.15 -1.27 14.72
C SER A 264 14.97 -1.92 15.84
N VAL A 265 14.84 -3.23 16.02
CA VAL A 265 15.77 -4.03 16.85
C VAL A 265 17.15 -4.07 16.19
N LEU A 266 17.19 -3.89 14.86
CA LEU A 266 18.40 -3.98 14.07
C LEU A 266 18.55 -2.86 13.04
N PRO A 267 19.65 -2.08 13.13
CA PRO A 267 20.66 -2.09 14.19
C PRO A 267 20.19 -1.33 15.44
N ILE A 268 21.02 -1.38 16.48
CA ILE A 268 20.83 -0.83 17.83
C ILE A 268 20.09 0.53 17.81
N PRO A 269 19.11 0.78 18.70
CA PRO A 269 18.48 2.09 18.83
C PRO A 269 19.52 3.18 19.01
N GLU A 270 19.37 4.31 18.30
CA GLU A 270 20.18 5.49 18.57
C GLU A 270 19.92 5.98 20.01
N THR A 271 20.85 6.74 20.60
CA THR A 271 20.66 7.30 21.94
C THR A 271 19.31 8.01 22.04
N LEU A 272 18.54 7.71 23.08
CA LEU A 272 17.24 8.32 23.32
C LEU A 272 17.42 9.76 23.81
N HIS A 273 16.93 10.74 23.07
CA HIS A 273 17.02 12.16 23.47
C HIS A 273 15.72 12.60 24.14
N LEU A 274 15.79 12.93 25.44
CA LEU A 274 14.66 13.41 26.22
C LEU A 274 14.80 14.91 26.43
N HIS A 275 13.77 15.66 26.08
CA HIS A 275 13.73 17.11 26.19
C HIS A 275 12.70 17.54 27.24
N ARG A 276 12.90 18.72 27.84
CA ARG A 276 11.88 19.29 28.72
C ARG A 276 10.69 19.76 27.91
N SER A 277 9.50 19.71 28.49
CA SER A 277 8.27 20.08 27.78
C SER A 277 8.32 21.53 27.24
N GLU A 278 8.98 22.44 27.96
CA GLU A 278 9.19 23.83 27.52
C GLU A 278 10.19 24.02 26.36
N GLU A 279 11.00 23.01 26.04
CA GLU A 279 12.00 23.06 24.97
C GLU A 279 11.45 22.51 23.65
N ILE A 280 10.35 21.75 23.71
CA ILE A 280 9.75 21.09 22.56
C ILE A 280 8.83 22.10 21.84
N PRO A 281 9.08 22.44 20.56
CA PRO A 281 8.14 23.20 19.77
C PRO A 281 6.78 22.49 19.73
N GLU A 282 5.70 23.27 19.84
CA GLU A 282 4.34 22.71 19.90
C GLU A 282 4.08 21.74 18.74
N GLY A 283 3.57 20.55 19.07
CA GLY A 283 3.25 19.53 18.08
C GLY A 283 4.45 18.88 17.37
N MET A 284 5.69 19.09 17.79
CA MET A 284 6.88 18.52 17.15
C MET A 284 7.54 17.37 17.92
N VAL A 285 8.31 16.56 17.21
CA VAL A 285 9.18 15.50 17.73
C VAL A 285 10.62 15.74 17.28
N TYR A 286 11.59 15.30 18.08
CA TYR A 286 13.01 15.46 17.78
C TYR A 286 13.56 14.26 17.00
N VAL A 287 14.29 14.55 15.93
CA VAL A 287 15.05 13.57 15.16
C VAL A 287 16.55 13.81 15.43
N PRO A 288 17.27 12.86 16.03
CA PRO A 288 18.68 13.02 16.36
C PRO A 288 19.58 13.08 15.11
N PRO A 289 20.80 13.65 15.25
CA PRO A 289 21.77 13.71 14.15
C PRO A 289 22.15 12.31 13.67
N GLY A 290 22.37 12.15 12.37
CA GLY A 290 22.83 10.88 11.82
C GLY A 290 22.75 10.78 10.30
N GLN A 291 23.06 9.59 9.80
CA GLN A 291 23.14 9.30 8.36
C GLN A 291 21.76 9.00 7.78
N VAL A 292 21.57 9.40 6.54
CA VAL A 292 20.40 9.07 5.73
C VAL A 292 20.79 8.98 4.26
N ARG A 293 20.20 8.01 3.55
CA ARG A 293 20.29 7.89 2.10
C ARG A 293 18.94 8.17 1.46
N TYR A 294 18.92 9.10 0.52
CA TYR A 294 17.78 9.30 -0.35
C TYR A 294 18.22 9.10 -1.80
N LEU A 295 17.51 8.24 -2.53
CA LEU A 295 17.98 7.72 -3.83
C LEU A 295 19.41 7.15 -3.69
N ASP A 296 20.35 7.66 -4.49
CA ASP A 296 21.76 7.26 -4.49
C ASP A 296 22.67 8.30 -3.78
N VAL A 297 22.08 9.14 -2.93
CA VAL A 297 22.78 10.24 -2.25
C VAL A 297 22.76 10.05 -0.74
N ASP A 298 23.94 9.87 -0.16
CA ASP A 298 24.15 9.84 1.29
C ASP A 298 24.34 11.25 1.87
N ARG A 299 23.77 11.48 3.05
CA ARG A 299 23.91 12.72 3.84
C ARG A 299 24.03 12.43 5.33
N SER A 300 24.76 13.30 6.02
CA SER A 300 24.86 13.35 7.47
C SER A 300 24.14 14.59 7.97
N LEU A 301 23.02 14.43 8.65
CA LEU A 301 22.20 15.54 9.13
C LEU A 301 22.51 15.89 10.59
N PRO A 302 22.42 17.18 10.99
CA PRO A 302 22.31 17.56 12.39
C PRO A 302 20.96 17.13 12.98
N GLY A 303 20.78 17.32 14.30
CA GLY A 303 19.47 17.14 14.94
C GLY A 303 18.47 18.21 14.49
N PHE A 304 17.19 17.85 14.41
CA PHE A 304 16.12 18.77 14.03
C PHE A 304 14.77 18.36 14.62
N TRP A 305 13.86 19.32 14.73
CA TRP A 305 12.48 19.10 15.12
C TRP A 305 11.59 18.99 13.90
N ILE A 306 10.65 18.07 13.90
CA ILE A 306 9.68 17.90 12.81
C ILE A 306 8.28 17.71 13.38
N GLY A 307 7.26 18.18 12.66
CA GLY A 307 5.86 17.98 13.04
C GLY A 307 5.59 16.51 13.37
N ARG A 308 4.96 16.25 14.51
CA ARG A 308 4.57 14.90 14.92
C ARG A 308 3.59 14.30 13.92
N HIS A 309 2.71 15.13 13.37
CA HIS A 309 1.81 14.83 12.26
C HIS A 309 1.93 15.90 11.16
N GLU A 310 1.20 15.71 10.07
CA GLU A 310 1.03 16.70 9.00
C GLU A 310 0.27 17.93 9.51
N VAL A 311 0.40 19.06 8.82
CA VAL A 311 -0.34 20.28 9.13
C VAL A 311 -1.84 20.05 8.92
N THR A 312 -2.65 20.37 9.92
CA THR A 312 -4.10 20.22 9.92
C THR A 312 -4.81 21.38 9.22
N ASN A 313 -6.07 21.17 8.81
CA ASN A 313 -6.94 22.24 8.31
C ASN A 313 -7.09 23.38 9.34
N ARG A 314 -7.19 23.05 10.63
CA ARG A 314 -7.28 24.02 11.73
C ARG A 314 -6.03 24.91 11.82
N GLU A 315 -4.85 24.32 11.73
CA GLU A 315 -3.59 25.06 11.72
C GLU A 315 -3.48 25.94 10.48
N PHE A 316 -3.77 25.39 9.29
CA PHE A 316 -3.73 26.15 8.04
C PHE A 316 -4.75 27.31 8.02
N LYS A 317 -5.89 27.16 8.69
CA LYS A 317 -6.88 28.24 8.83
C LYS A 317 -6.30 29.47 9.50
N SER A 318 -5.41 29.29 10.48
CA SER A 318 -4.79 30.43 11.17
C SER A 318 -4.02 31.34 10.20
N PHE A 319 -3.40 30.77 9.17
CA PHE A 319 -2.73 31.51 8.09
C PHE A 319 -3.74 32.24 7.20
N VAL A 320 -4.82 31.57 6.79
CA VAL A 320 -5.89 32.19 5.99
C VAL A 320 -6.51 33.37 6.75
N ASP A 321 -6.84 33.19 8.03
CA ASP A 321 -7.47 34.21 8.88
C ASP A 321 -6.53 35.37 9.20
N ALA A 322 -5.21 35.13 9.24
CA ALA A 322 -4.19 36.17 9.36
C ALA A 322 -3.92 36.93 8.06
N GLY A 323 -4.72 36.71 7.00
CA GLY A 323 -4.57 37.35 5.71
C GLY A 323 -3.40 36.80 4.90
N GLY A 324 -3.06 35.52 5.06
CA GLY A 324 -1.92 34.87 4.41
C GLY A 324 -1.86 35.03 2.90
N TYR A 325 -3.03 35.04 2.23
CA TYR A 325 -3.15 35.24 0.77
C TYR A 325 -3.14 36.73 0.36
N SER A 326 -2.99 37.66 1.30
CA SER A 326 -2.93 39.10 1.05
C SER A 326 -1.60 39.72 1.50
N ARG A 327 -0.65 38.89 1.93
CA ARG A 327 0.60 39.31 2.58
C ARG A 327 1.81 38.81 1.78
N PRO A 328 2.41 39.64 0.90
CA PRO A 328 3.48 39.21 -0.01
C PRO A 328 4.74 38.73 0.70
N GLU A 329 4.97 39.12 1.96
CA GLU A 329 6.14 38.69 2.74
C GLU A 329 6.25 37.18 2.95
N PHE A 330 5.15 36.43 2.83
CA PHE A 330 5.16 34.96 2.94
C PHE A 330 5.38 34.24 1.60
N TRP A 331 5.24 34.95 0.48
CA TRP A 331 5.20 34.34 -0.86
C TRP A 331 6.50 34.57 -1.64
N SER A 332 7.64 34.69 -0.95
CA SER A 332 8.93 34.98 -1.57
C SER A 332 9.31 33.99 -2.66
N GLU A 333 9.05 32.70 -2.43
CA GLU A 333 9.34 31.63 -3.40
C GLU A 333 8.46 31.74 -4.66
N ALA A 334 7.18 32.05 -4.49
CA ALA A 334 6.24 32.20 -5.61
C ALA A 334 6.56 33.45 -6.45
N LEU A 335 6.89 34.57 -5.78
CA LEU A 335 7.30 35.81 -6.43
C LEU A 335 8.64 35.64 -7.17
N ALA A 336 9.59 34.91 -6.59
CA ALA A 336 10.86 34.60 -7.24
C ALA A 336 10.69 33.76 -8.51
N ALA A 337 9.72 32.84 -8.53
CA ALA A 337 9.39 32.02 -9.70
C ALA A 337 8.66 32.79 -10.82
N HIS A 338 8.06 33.94 -10.51
CA HIS A 338 7.30 34.77 -11.46
C HIS A 338 7.89 36.20 -11.54
N PRO A 339 9.12 36.35 -12.06
CA PRO A 339 9.79 37.65 -12.08
C PRO A 339 9.00 38.68 -12.89
N GLY A 340 8.61 39.77 -12.23
CA GLY A 340 7.88 40.88 -12.85
C GLY A 340 6.35 40.77 -12.75
N ALA A 341 5.80 39.67 -12.25
CA ALA A 341 4.38 39.57 -11.92
C ALA A 341 4.05 40.35 -10.63
N ALA A 342 2.88 40.95 -10.57
CA ALA A 342 2.36 41.53 -9.32
C ALA A 342 1.98 40.42 -8.33
N PHE A 343 2.03 40.70 -7.03
CA PHE A 343 1.68 39.70 -6.01
C PHE A 343 0.25 39.16 -6.19
N GLU A 344 -0.69 40.05 -6.51
CA GLU A 344 -2.09 39.72 -6.75
C GLU A 344 -2.26 38.77 -7.95
N GLU A 345 -1.41 38.89 -8.97
CA GLU A 345 -1.42 37.98 -10.13
C GLU A 345 -0.92 36.60 -9.75
N VAL A 346 0.10 36.51 -8.90
CA VAL A 346 0.68 35.24 -8.45
C VAL A 346 -0.30 34.46 -7.58
N VAL A 347 -1.06 35.12 -6.71
CA VAL A 347 -1.99 34.45 -5.79
C VAL A 347 -3.40 34.25 -6.33
N ALA A 348 -3.74 34.85 -7.48
CA ALA A 348 -5.08 34.80 -8.07
C ALA A 348 -5.57 33.37 -8.35
N ASP A 349 -4.66 32.46 -8.66
CA ASP A 349 -4.99 31.05 -8.98
C ASP A 349 -5.08 30.16 -7.73
N PHE A 350 -4.68 30.66 -6.55
CA PHE A 350 -4.72 29.91 -5.29
C PHE A 350 -6.03 30.12 -4.54
N VAL A 351 -7.11 29.66 -5.17
CA VAL A 351 -8.48 29.76 -4.65
C VAL A 351 -9.07 28.40 -4.29
N ASP A 352 -10.07 28.45 -3.42
CA ASP A 352 -10.91 27.34 -3.02
C ASP A 352 -12.00 27.03 -4.07
N ALA A 353 -12.85 26.03 -3.83
CA ALA A 353 -13.89 25.61 -4.78
C ALA A 353 -14.94 26.70 -5.10
N THR A 354 -14.98 27.79 -4.33
CA THR A 354 -15.90 28.93 -4.52
C THR A 354 -15.22 30.16 -5.12
N GLY A 355 -13.90 30.10 -5.35
CA GLY A 355 -13.10 31.23 -5.83
C GLY A 355 -12.59 32.15 -4.73
N ALA A 356 -12.77 31.81 -3.44
CA ALA A 356 -12.18 32.55 -2.33
C ALA A 356 -10.72 32.09 -2.10
N PRO A 357 -9.80 32.93 -1.59
CA PRO A 357 -8.43 32.50 -1.31
C PRO A 357 -8.38 31.36 -0.29
N GLY A 358 -7.69 30.28 -0.62
CA GLY A 358 -7.59 29.10 0.26
C GLY A 358 -7.35 27.78 -0.49
N PRO A 359 -7.15 26.66 0.24
CA PRO A 359 -6.93 25.33 -0.32
C PRO A 359 -8.03 24.89 -1.30
N MET A 360 -7.68 24.14 -2.35
CA MET A 360 -8.62 23.75 -3.42
C MET A 360 -9.83 22.95 -2.90
N ARG A 361 -9.64 22.19 -1.83
CA ARG A 361 -10.68 21.33 -1.23
C ARG A 361 -11.63 22.08 -0.29
N TRP A 362 -11.33 23.33 0.01
CA TRP A 362 -12.18 24.18 0.84
C TRP A 362 -13.31 24.81 0.02
N ALA A 363 -14.31 25.34 0.72
CA ALA A 363 -15.37 26.13 0.12
C ALA A 363 -15.77 27.28 1.04
N ASN A 364 -15.93 28.48 0.49
CA ASN A 364 -16.22 29.70 1.24
C ASN A 364 -15.23 29.94 2.39
N GLY A 365 -13.94 29.64 2.17
CA GLY A 365 -12.88 29.78 3.17
C GLY A 365 -12.94 28.78 4.32
N HIS A 366 -13.70 27.70 4.21
CA HIS A 366 -13.83 26.66 5.23
C HIS A 366 -13.47 25.28 4.67
N TRP A 367 -12.83 24.46 5.51
CA TRP A 367 -12.58 23.05 5.22
C TRP A 367 -13.89 22.24 5.16
N PRO A 368 -13.89 21.04 4.56
CA PRO A 368 -15.04 20.15 4.58
C PRO A 368 -15.51 19.83 6.00
N GLN A 369 -16.79 19.51 6.17
CA GLN A 369 -17.37 19.30 7.50
C GLN A 369 -16.62 18.20 8.29
N ASP A 370 -16.40 18.45 9.59
CA ASP A 370 -15.72 17.54 10.52
C ASP A 370 -14.24 17.24 10.22
N GLU A 371 -13.61 17.93 9.26
CA GLU A 371 -12.21 17.73 8.87
C GLU A 371 -11.22 18.71 9.53
N ALA A 372 -11.57 19.31 10.68
CA ALA A 372 -10.72 20.33 11.31
C ALA A 372 -9.32 19.78 11.68
N ASP A 373 -9.29 18.54 12.19
CA ASP A 373 -8.07 17.85 12.62
C ASP A 373 -7.55 16.88 11.57
N HIS A 374 -8.09 16.91 10.35
CA HIS A 374 -7.51 16.23 9.20
C HIS A 374 -6.35 17.05 8.63
N PRO A 375 -5.36 16.41 7.96
CA PRO A 375 -4.34 17.15 7.24
C PRO A 375 -4.98 18.08 6.20
N VAL A 376 -4.43 19.28 6.07
CA VAL A 376 -4.77 20.15 4.95
C VAL A 376 -4.31 19.49 3.65
N GLU A 377 -5.21 19.40 2.67
CA GLU A 377 -4.93 18.83 1.35
C GLU A 377 -5.41 19.76 0.22
N GLY A 378 -4.89 19.52 -0.99
CA GLY A 378 -5.21 20.36 -2.14
C GLY A 378 -4.48 21.70 -2.12
N ILE A 379 -3.25 21.69 -1.60
CA ILE A 379 -2.37 22.86 -1.56
C ILE A 379 -1.15 22.67 -2.47
N SER A 380 -0.69 23.79 -3.01
CA SER A 380 0.52 23.87 -3.82
C SER A 380 1.77 23.90 -2.96
N TRP A 381 2.93 23.66 -3.57
CA TRP A 381 4.20 23.87 -2.89
C TRP A 381 4.39 25.34 -2.49
N TYR A 382 3.88 26.29 -3.27
CA TYR A 382 3.92 27.71 -2.94
C TYR A 382 3.07 28.05 -1.71
N GLU A 383 1.86 27.52 -1.60
CA GLU A 383 1.02 27.66 -0.40
C GLU A 383 1.67 27.00 0.82
N ALA A 384 2.26 25.80 0.65
CA ALA A 384 2.97 25.10 1.71
C ALA A 384 4.19 25.91 2.20
N SER A 385 4.96 26.48 1.28
CA SER A 385 6.10 27.35 1.59
C SER A 385 5.66 28.64 2.30
N ALA A 386 4.54 29.25 1.85
CA ALA A 386 4.00 30.45 2.48
C ALA A 386 3.50 30.18 3.91
N PHE A 387 2.84 29.05 4.13
CA PHE A 387 2.45 28.62 5.47
C PHE A 387 3.65 28.33 6.37
N ALA A 388 4.69 27.68 5.85
CA ALA A 388 5.94 27.46 6.58
C ALA A 388 6.58 28.78 7.03
N ALA A 389 6.65 29.77 6.11
CA ALA A 389 7.16 31.11 6.42
C ALA A 389 6.30 31.84 7.47
N PHE A 390 4.96 31.75 7.36
CA PHE A 390 4.03 32.29 8.36
C PHE A 390 4.24 31.68 9.75
N SER A 391 4.53 30.37 9.79
CA SER A 391 4.72 29.62 11.02
C SER A 391 6.12 29.78 11.63
N GLY A 392 7.03 30.51 10.98
CA GLY A 392 8.43 30.62 11.40
C GLY A 392 9.19 29.28 11.30
N ALA A 393 8.76 28.40 10.40
CA ALA A 393 9.30 27.07 10.17
C ALA A 393 9.72 26.90 8.70
N ALA A 394 10.14 25.69 8.32
CA ALA A 394 10.49 25.35 6.94
C ALA A 394 9.75 24.07 6.48
N LEU A 395 9.67 23.87 5.17
CA LEU A 395 9.37 22.55 4.62
C LEU A 395 10.59 21.64 4.83
N PRO A 396 10.42 20.36 5.18
CA PRO A 396 11.53 19.43 5.27
C PRO A 396 12.22 19.30 3.91
N ASN A 397 13.55 19.20 3.90
CA ASN A 397 14.23 18.63 2.75
C ASN A 397 14.00 17.11 2.71
N VAL A 398 14.23 16.46 1.57
CA VAL A 398 13.95 15.02 1.40
C VAL A 398 14.78 14.13 2.34
N PHE A 399 15.96 14.57 2.75
CA PHE A 399 16.82 13.84 3.67
C PHE A 399 16.25 13.89 5.09
N GLN A 400 15.78 15.05 5.54
CA GLN A 400 15.11 15.22 6.83
C GLN A 400 13.84 14.40 6.89
N TRP A 401 13.01 14.49 5.84
CA TRP A 401 11.77 13.71 5.75
C TRP A 401 12.07 12.20 5.78
N SER A 402 13.00 11.73 4.95
CA SER A 402 13.36 10.31 4.88
C SER A 402 13.89 9.80 6.22
N ARG A 403 14.75 10.59 6.88
CA ARG A 403 15.27 10.24 8.20
C ARG A 403 14.15 10.16 9.22
N ALA A 404 13.25 11.14 9.28
CA ALA A 404 12.10 11.13 10.19
C ALA A 404 11.14 9.94 9.93
N ALA A 405 11.01 9.51 8.68
CA ALA A 405 10.26 8.31 8.30
C ALA A 405 11.02 7.00 8.63
N GLY A 406 12.32 7.09 8.91
CA GLY A 406 13.25 5.97 9.04
C GLY A 406 13.82 5.45 7.71
N LEU A 407 13.32 5.91 6.56
CA LEU A 407 13.78 5.51 5.22
C LEU A 407 15.26 5.88 4.99
N GLY A 408 16.01 4.96 4.39
CA GLY A 408 17.42 5.21 4.07
C GLY A 408 18.34 5.28 5.29
N THR A 409 17.85 4.87 6.46
CA THR A 409 18.63 4.83 7.71
C THR A 409 18.84 3.39 8.16
N ALA A 410 19.62 3.22 9.22
CA ALA A 410 19.72 1.98 9.96
C ALA A 410 18.35 1.51 10.51
N GLN A 411 17.49 2.44 10.93
CA GLN A 411 16.16 2.16 11.49
C GLN A 411 15.15 1.63 10.45
N ALA A 412 15.57 1.49 9.18
CA ALA A 412 14.70 1.18 8.06
C ALA A 412 14.20 -0.28 7.96
N ALA A 413 14.53 -1.15 8.90
CA ALA A 413 14.23 -2.57 8.76
C ALA A 413 12.75 -2.93 8.99
N ASN A 414 11.95 -2.05 9.62
CA ASN A 414 10.63 -2.38 10.18
C ASN A 414 9.49 -1.40 9.78
N PHE A 415 9.29 -1.09 8.49
CA PHE A 415 8.17 -0.21 8.08
C PHE A 415 6.81 -0.89 7.92
N SER A 416 6.74 -2.22 8.05
CA SER A 416 5.53 -2.99 7.72
C SER A 416 4.31 -2.54 8.51
N ASP A 417 4.43 -2.20 9.80
CA ASP A 417 3.25 -1.83 10.59
C ASP A 417 2.81 -0.37 10.41
N ILE A 418 3.72 0.55 10.05
CA ILE A 418 3.30 1.91 9.63
C ILE A 418 2.42 1.78 8.39
N LEU A 419 2.78 0.89 7.45
CA LEU A 419 1.96 0.61 6.27
C LEU A 419 0.63 -0.10 6.62
N VAL A 420 0.61 -0.99 7.61
CA VAL A 420 -0.64 -1.63 8.07
C VAL A 420 -1.58 -0.62 8.75
N ALA A 421 -1.02 0.31 9.53
CA ALA A 421 -1.77 1.35 10.23
C ALA A 421 -2.23 2.49 9.30
N SER A 422 -1.47 2.75 8.23
CA SER A 422 -1.65 3.89 7.34
C SER A 422 -3.00 3.98 6.63
N ASN A 423 -3.32 5.17 6.13
CA ASN A 423 -4.56 5.49 5.42
C ASN A 423 -4.51 5.23 3.90
N PHE A 424 -3.58 4.39 3.42
CA PHE A 424 -3.53 4.03 1.98
C PHE A 424 -4.82 3.36 1.51
N ASN A 425 -5.18 3.57 0.23
CA ASN A 425 -6.43 3.10 -0.36
C ASN A 425 -7.71 3.53 0.41
N GLY A 426 -7.63 4.64 1.14
CA GLY A 426 -8.74 5.27 1.86
C GLY A 426 -9.77 5.96 0.93
N ARG A 427 -10.72 6.69 1.53
CA ARG A 427 -11.78 7.45 0.82
C ARG A 427 -11.64 8.97 0.94
N GLY A 428 -10.63 9.38 1.70
CA GLY A 428 -10.36 10.72 2.14
C GLY A 428 -9.28 10.64 3.20
N THR A 429 -8.84 11.79 3.65
CA THR A 429 -7.91 11.89 4.77
C THR A 429 -8.58 11.39 6.05
N THR A 430 -7.78 10.99 7.04
CA THR A 430 -8.22 10.72 8.41
C THR A 430 -7.66 11.78 9.35
N PRO A 431 -8.26 12.00 10.54
CA PRO A 431 -7.67 12.88 11.54
C PRO A 431 -6.22 12.48 11.81
N VAL A 432 -5.35 13.48 11.98
CA VAL A 432 -3.96 13.24 12.31
C VAL A 432 -3.84 12.40 13.59
N GLY A 433 -2.95 11.41 13.56
CA GLY A 433 -2.69 10.42 14.61
C GLY A 433 -3.66 9.25 14.65
N ALA A 434 -4.78 9.28 13.90
CA ALA A 434 -5.82 8.26 14.00
C ALA A 434 -5.37 6.87 13.50
N SER A 435 -4.40 6.82 12.58
CA SER A 435 -3.80 5.57 12.10
C SER A 435 -3.09 4.80 13.22
N GLY A 436 -2.52 5.52 14.19
CA GLY A 436 -1.63 4.98 15.20
C GLY A 436 -0.28 4.51 14.65
N GLY A 437 0.04 4.78 13.36
CA GLY A 437 1.28 4.40 12.70
C GLY A 437 2.47 5.20 13.21
N LEU A 438 3.08 4.74 14.30
CA LEU A 438 4.23 5.36 14.96
C LEU A 438 5.54 4.97 14.28
N GLY A 439 6.36 5.98 13.97
CA GLY A 439 7.69 5.84 13.39
C GLY A 439 8.82 5.70 14.41
N PRO A 440 10.06 5.50 13.92
CA PRO A 440 11.24 5.27 14.77
C PRO A 440 11.68 6.48 15.59
N TYR A 441 11.18 7.68 15.26
CA TYR A 441 11.50 8.93 15.95
C TYR A 441 10.26 9.63 16.53
N GLY A 442 9.16 8.90 16.73
CA GLY A 442 7.93 9.43 17.34
C GLY A 442 6.97 10.14 16.38
N THR A 443 7.30 10.21 15.09
CA THR A 443 6.42 10.71 14.04
C THR A 443 5.21 9.79 13.82
N LEU A 444 4.07 10.38 13.50
CA LEU A 444 2.83 9.73 13.10
C LEU A 444 2.49 10.10 11.65
N ASP A 445 1.74 9.22 11.01
CA ASP A 445 1.16 9.42 9.67
C ASP A 445 2.19 9.74 8.58
N MET A 446 3.43 9.27 8.73
CA MET A 446 4.45 9.42 7.68
C MET A 446 4.05 8.69 6.37
N ALA A 447 3.02 7.84 6.39
CA ALA A 447 2.57 7.03 5.28
C ALA A 447 1.07 7.19 5.01
N GLY A 448 0.72 7.51 3.77
CA GLY A 448 -0.59 7.23 3.20
C GLY A 448 -1.76 8.14 3.57
N ASN A 449 -1.61 9.18 4.39
CA ASN A 449 -2.70 10.15 4.57
C ASN A 449 -2.64 11.21 3.46
N VAL A 450 -1.54 11.96 3.36
CA VAL A 450 -1.26 12.90 2.27
C VAL A 450 0.20 12.78 1.82
N TRP A 451 0.45 13.04 0.54
CA TRP A 451 1.79 13.36 0.07
C TRP A 451 2.27 14.66 0.71
N GLU A 452 3.50 14.69 1.22
CA GLU A 452 4.06 15.85 1.89
C GLU A 452 5.07 16.58 0.99
N TRP A 453 4.83 17.88 0.74
CA TRP A 453 5.74 18.74 0.00
C TRP A 453 7.11 18.89 0.69
N CYS A 454 8.18 18.62 -0.06
CA CYS A 454 9.56 18.82 0.38
C CYS A 454 10.21 20.03 -0.31
N ALA A 455 11.25 20.60 0.31
CA ALA A 455 11.93 21.78 -0.19
C ALA A 455 12.72 21.53 -1.50
N ASN A 456 13.30 20.34 -1.68
CA ASN A 456 14.17 20.04 -2.82
C ASN A 456 13.41 20.07 -4.15
N ALA A 457 14.10 20.56 -5.19
CA ALA A 457 13.61 20.54 -6.55
C ALA A 457 14.20 19.40 -7.38
N VAL A 458 13.50 19.04 -8.45
CA VAL A 458 13.98 18.14 -9.50
C VAL A 458 13.32 18.52 -10.81
N ASP A 459 14.10 18.88 -11.83
CA ASP A 459 13.60 19.23 -13.17
C ASP A 459 12.44 20.26 -13.15
N GLN A 460 12.58 21.37 -12.41
CA GLN A 460 11.55 22.41 -12.19
C GLN A 460 10.30 21.95 -11.40
N ARG A 461 10.30 20.72 -10.89
CA ARG A 461 9.29 20.17 -9.98
C ARG A 461 9.79 20.21 -8.53
N ARG A 462 8.92 19.88 -7.58
CA ARG A 462 9.24 19.76 -6.15
C ARG A 462 8.91 18.36 -5.66
N HIS A 463 9.75 17.83 -4.77
CA HIS A 463 9.58 16.48 -4.24
C HIS A 463 8.34 16.36 -3.35
N LEU A 464 7.71 15.19 -3.43
CA LEU A 464 6.59 14.73 -2.59
C LEU A 464 6.96 13.35 -2.03
N LEU A 465 6.74 13.15 -0.73
CA LEU A 465 7.03 11.89 -0.04
C LEU A 465 5.84 11.41 0.80
N GLY A 466 5.82 10.13 1.16
CA GLY A 466 4.82 9.54 2.08
C GLY A 466 3.64 8.85 1.43
N GLY A 467 3.21 9.27 0.23
CA GLY A 467 2.01 8.73 -0.41
C GLY A 467 0.71 9.28 0.20
N SER A 468 -0.39 9.24 -0.54
CA SER A 468 -1.69 9.71 -0.08
C SER A 468 -2.70 8.59 0.12
N TRP A 469 -3.88 8.96 0.65
CA TRP A 469 -4.99 8.03 0.85
C TRP A 469 -5.49 7.40 -0.46
N MET A 470 -5.16 7.98 -1.61
CA MET A 470 -5.52 7.46 -2.93
C MET A 470 -4.53 6.44 -3.48
N ASP A 471 -3.39 6.24 -2.83
CA ASP A 471 -2.26 5.50 -3.38
C ASP A 471 -2.12 4.10 -2.78
N ASN A 472 -1.33 3.27 -3.46
CA ASN A 472 -0.99 1.94 -2.98
C ASN A 472 0.13 2.00 -1.93
N PRO A 473 0.16 1.10 -0.93
CA PRO A 473 1.14 1.12 0.16
C PRO A 473 2.61 1.13 -0.26
N TYR A 474 2.96 0.53 -1.41
CA TYR A 474 4.33 0.56 -1.91
C TYR A 474 4.83 1.97 -2.26
N GLN A 475 3.92 2.94 -2.44
CA GLN A 475 4.29 4.31 -2.75
C GLN A 475 4.90 5.08 -1.58
N PHE A 476 4.76 4.59 -0.33
CA PHE A 476 5.39 5.21 0.85
C PHE A 476 6.90 5.46 0.67
N SER A 477 7.62 4.46 0.16
CA SER A 477 9.07 4.54 -0.07
C SER A 477 9.44 5.00 -1.48
N SER A 478 8.45 5.23 -2.34
CA SER A 478 8.67 5.65 -3.71
C SER A 478 8.76 7.18 -3.76
N PRO A 479 9.87 7.75 -4.26
CA PRO A 479 9.96 9.19 -4.45
C PRO A 479 8.95 9.64 -5.49
N ASN A 480 8.43 10.86 -5.35
CA ASN A 480 7.56 11.51 -6.32
C ASN A 480 7.94 13.00 -6.45
N ALA A 481 7.52 13.65 -7.53
CA ALA A 481 7.65 15.10 -7.67
C ALA A 481 6.63 15.67 -8.67
N MET A 482 6.12 16.85 -8.34
CA MET A 482 5.08 17.54 -9.10
C MET A 482 5.45 19.00 -9.35
N PRO A 483 4.90 19.64 -10.40
CA PRO A 483 5.04 21.08 -10.58
C PRO A 483 4.64 21.84 -9.30
N PRO A 484 5.35 22.91 -8.92
CA PRO A 484 5.11 23.58 -7.64
C PRO A 484 3.74 24.26 -7.52
N HIS A 485 3.03 24.47 -8.63
CA HIS A 485 1.68 25.03 -8.67
C HIS A 485 0.57 23.95 -8.61
N GLU A 486 0.91 22.66 -8.63
CA GLU A 486 -0.07 21.57 -8.61
C GLU A 486 -0.77 21.47 -7.23
N ARG A 487 -2.09 21.26 -7.21
CA ARG A 487 -2.94 21.34 -5.99
C ARG A 487 -3.91 20.18 -5.85
N ARG A 488 -3.48 18.97 -6.24
CA ARG A 488 -4.37 17.81 -6.23
C ARG A 488 -4.82 17.46 -4.81
N PRO A 489 -6.02 16.86 -4.66
CA PRO A 489 -6.37 16.16 -3.43
C PRO A 489 -5.25 15.20 -3.03
N GLY A 490 -5.05 15.00 -1.73
CA GLY A 490 -3.94 14.21 -1.21
C GLY A 490 -2.58 14.92 -1.19
N PHE A 491 -2.43 16.18 -1.62
CA PHE A 491 -1.17 16.95 -1.46
C PHE A 491 -1.27 17.88 -0.26
N GLY A 492 -0.42 17.66 0.73
CA GLY A 492 -0.33 18.40 1.98
C GLY A 492 1.12 18.69 2.36
N MET A 493 1.39 18.85 3.66
CA MET A 493 2.72 19.18 4.14
C MET A 493 2.91 18.83 5.62
N ARG A 494 4.17 18.82 6.02
CA ARG A 494 4.65 18.83 7.39
C ARG A 494 5.74 19.88 7.52
N LEU A 495 5.96 20.37 8.74
CA LEU A 495 6.95 21.40 9.00
C LEU A 495 8.17 20.85 9.76
N VAL A 496 9.31 21.49 9.53
CA VAL A 496 10.57 21.25 10.25
C VAL A 496 11.04 22.54 10.93
N HIS A 497 11.65 22.41 12.11
CA HIS A 497 12.37 23.46 12.80
C HIS A 497 13.81 23.01 13.07
N ASN A 498 14.78 23.70 12.47
CA ASN A 498 16.17 23.30 12.49
C ASN A 498 16.91 23.96 13.65
N GLU A 499 17.63 23.18 14.46
CA GLU A 499 18.46 23.73 15.55
C GLU A 499 19.72 24.43 15.03
N ALA A 500 20.15 24.07 13.83
CA ALA A 500 21.30 24.64 13.12
C ALA A 500 20.91 25.01 11.69
N PRO A 501 21.63 25.95 11.03
CA PRO A 501 21.46 26.21 9.61
C PRO A 501 21.62 24.91 8.80
N VAL A 502 20.66 24.66 7.90
CA VAL A 502 20.73 23.52 6.98
C VAL A 502 21.88 23.75 6.00
N ASP A 503 22.68 22.71 5.74
CA ASP A 503 23.72 22.78 4.71
C ASP A 503 23.05 23.10 3.36
N PRO A 504 23.48 24.13 2.62
CA PRO A 504 22.93 24.42 1.30
C PRO A 504 22.91 23.21 0.35
N ALA A 505 23.83 22.25 0.51
CA ALA A 505 23.88 21.02 -0.27
C ALA A 505 22.73 20.03 0.03
N ASP A 506 22.07 20.15 1.18
CA ASP A 506 20.91 19.34 1.56
C ASP A 506 19.61 19.91 1.00
N GLY A 507 19.57 21.22 0.74
CA GLY A 507 18.47 21.91 0.07
C GLY A 507 18.61 22.00 -1.46
N ALA A 508 19.72 21.52 -2.02
CA ALA A 508 19.99 21.59 -3.45
C ALA A 508 19.07 20.67 -4.28
N ASP A 509 18.98 20.97 -5.58
CA ASP A 509 18.26 20.15 -6.55
C ASP A 509 18.81 18.72 -6.58
N ILE A 510 17.91 17.74 -6.61
CA ILE A 510 18.25 16.33 -6.66
C ILE A 510 17.95 15.84 -8.07
N ALA A 511 18.99 15.77 -8.90
CA ALA A 511 18.84 15.35 -10.28
C ALA A 511 18.37 13.89 -10.36
N HIS A 512 17.40 13.62 -11.24
CA HIS A 512 17.17 12.26 -11.71
C HIS A 512 18.41 11.77 -12.47
N VAL A 513 18.84 10.54 -12.19
CA VAL A 513 19.88 9.87 -12.99
C VAL A 513 19.39 9.77 -14.44
N GLN A 514 20.08 10.46 -15.35
CA GLN A 514 19.82 10.35 -16.78
C GLN A 514 20.43 9.04 -17.28
N ASN A 515 19.57 8.10 -17.69
CA ASN A 515 20.01 6.90 -18.39
C ASN A 515 20.20 7.25 -19.87
N GLU A 516 21.37 7.76 -20.25
CA GLU A 516 21.75 7.69 -21.66
C GLU A 516 21.88 6.22 -22.05
N LEU A 517 20.98 5.73 -22.89
CA LEU A 517 21.07 4.37 -23.42
C LEU A 517 22.20 4.32 -24.46
N PRO A 518 23.24 3.50 -24.24
CA PRO A 518 24.27 3.25 -25.24
C PRO A 518 23.68 2.61 -26.51
N GLU A 519 24.48 2.56 -27.57
CA GLU A 519 24.12 1.75 -28.74
C GLU A 519 24.01 0.26 -28.37
N PRO A 520 23.03 -0.46 -28.96
CA PRO A 520 22.81 -1.86 -28.65
C PRO A 520 23.97 -2.73 -29.13
N VAL A 521 24.16 -3.87 -28.49
CA VAL A 521 25.06 -4.92 -28.97
C VAL A 521 24.64 -5.45 -30.35
N ASP A 522 25.61 -6.02 -31.08
CA ASP A 522 25.35 -6.63 -32.38
C ASP A 522 24.46 -7.88 -32.30
N ASP A 523 23.90 -8.29 -33.45
CA ASP A 523 22.99 -9.45 -33.55
C ASP A 523 23.60 -10.75 -33.02
N ARG A 524 24.90 -10.94 -33.26
CA ARG A 524 25.60 -12.14 -32.81
C ARG A 524 25.70 -12.19 -31.29
N THR A 525 26.00 -11.06 -30.67
CA THR A 525 26.11 -10.91 -29.21
C THR A 525 24.74 -11.03 -28.57
N PHE A 526 23.72 -10.37 -29.13
CA PHE A 526 22.35 -10.52 -28.66
C PHE A 526 21.86 -11.98 -28.71
N ALA A 527 22.19 -12.73 -29.77
CA ALA A 527 21.86 -14.14 -29.87
C ALA A 527 22.52 -15.03 -28.79
N LEU A 528 23.58 -14.56 -28.14
CA LEU A 528 24.15 -15.22 -26.96
C LEU A 528 23.40 -14.81 -25.69
N LEU A 529 23.04 -13.53 -25.54
CA LEU A 529 22.26 -13.03 -24.41
C LEU A 529 20.87 -13.68 -24.36
N SER A 530 20.20 -13.84 -25.50
CA SER A 530 18.86 -14.44 -25.56
C SER A 530 18.83 -15.89 -25.05
N ARG A 531 19.96 -16.61 -25.11
CA ARG A 531 20.08 -17.99 -24.60
C ARG A 531 19.93 -18.10 -23.09
N LEU A 532 20.08 -17.00 -22.35
CA LEU A 532 19.80 -16.98 -20.91
C LEU A 532 18.36 -17.42 -20.61
N PHE A 533 17.45 -17.16 -21.54
CA PHE A 533 16.02 -17.46 -21.41
C PHE A 533 15.63 -18.84 -21.95
N ASP A 534 16.56 -19.59 -22.52
CA ASP A 534 16.31 -20.93 -23.06
C ASP A 534 16.19 -21.98 -21.95
N TYR A 535 15.41 -23.00 -22.23
CA TYR A 535 15.21 -24.17 -21.40
C TYR A 535 14.87 -25.38 -22.27
N ASP A 536 15.16 -26.57 -21.75
CA ASP A 536 14.82 -27.81 -22.44
C ASP A 536 13.31 -28.02 -22.45
N GLU A 537 12.77 -28.52 -23.55
CA GLU A 537 11.36 -28.90 -23.66
C GLU A 537 11.08 -30.11 -22.76
N THR A 538 10.63 -29.83 -21.54
CA THR A 538 10.19 -30.86 -20.59
C THR A 538 8.66 -30.92 -20.54
N PRO A 539 8.07 -32.08 -20.18
CA PRO A 539 6.63 -32.17 -19.93
C PRO A 539 6.16 -31.07 -18.95
N LEU A 540 4.97 -30.50 -19.21
CA LEU A 540 4.40 -29.47 -18.35
C LEU A 540 3.86 -30.04 -17.03
N GLU A 541 3.45 -31.32 -17.02
CA GLU A 541 2.76 -31.93 -15.88
C GLU A 541 1.62 -31.03 -15.36
N ALA A 542 0.84 -30.46 -16.30
CA ALA A 542 -0.19 -29.48 -15.99
C ALA A 542 -1.35 -30.10 -15.20
N ARG A 543 -1.83 -29.38 -14.18
CA ARG A 543 -2.92 -29.80 -13.29
C ARG A 543 -3.91 -28.68 -13.10
N LEU A 544 -5.20 -28.99 -13.25
CA LEU A 544 -6.28 -28.11 -12.86
C LEU A 544 -6.44 -28.21 -11.33
N GLU A 545 -6.15 -27.12 -10.62
CA GLU A 545 -6.19 -27.05 -9.16
C GLU A 545 -7.60 -26.72 -8.66
N SER A 546 -8.26 -25.75 -9.30
CA SER A 546 -9.63 -25.37 -8.97
C SER A 546 -10.36 -24.74 -10.16
N VAL A 547 -11.70 -24.81 -10.11
CA VAL A 547 -12.58 -24.03 -10.97
C VAL A 547 -13.54 -23.25 -10.08
N GLU A 548 -13.57 -21.93 -10.26
CA GLU A 548 -14.45 -21.06 -9.52
C GLU A 548 -15.36 -20.30 -10.48
N HIS A 549 -16.64 -20.21 -10.11
CA HIS A 549 -17.65 -19.57 -10.94
C HIS A 549 -18.00 -18.21 -10.35
N HIS A 550 -17.81 -17.15 -11.15
CA HIS A 550 -18.30 -15.82 -10.87
C HIS A 550 -19.50 -15.51 -11.78
N ASP A 551 -20.13 -14.35 -11.64
CA ASP A 551 -21.37 -14.03 -12.37
C ASP A 551 -21.17 -13.85 -13.88
N ALA A 552 -20.00 -13.36 -14.31
CA ALA A 552 -19.72 -13.01 -15.70
C ALA A 552 -18.64 -13.89 -16.36
N TRP A 553 -17.87 -14.62 -15.56
CA TRP A 553 -16.73 -15.41 -16.00
C TRP A 553 -16.47 -16.56 -15.02
N ARG A 554 -15.68 -17.53 -15.44
CA ARG A 554 -15.14 -18.59 -14.55
C ARG A 554 -13.62 -18.47 -14.45
N ARG A 555 -13.07 -18.84 -13.30
CA ARG A 555 -11.65 -18.97 -13.04
C ARG A 555 -11.25 -20.42 -13.17
N GLU A 556 -10.24 -20.73 -13.97
CA GLU A 556 -9.55 -22.01 -13.93
C GLU A 556 -8.15 -21.75 -13.36
N ARG A 557 -7.88 -22.26 -12.15
CA ARG A 557 -6.55 -22.19 -11.54
C ARG A 557 -5.77 -23.43 -11.93
N VAL A 558 -4.67 -23.24 -12.63
CA VAL A 558 -3.86 -24.32 -13.19
C VAL A 558 -2.43 -24.20 -12.67
N SER A 559 -1.80 -25.33 -12.38
CA SER A 559 -0.36 -25.35 -12.11
C SER A 559 0.39 -26.23 -13.11
N PHE A 560 1.65 -25.91 -13.40
CA PHE A 560 2.55 -26.73 -14.23
C PHE A 560 4.00 -26.53 -13.82
N ASP A 561 4.88 -27.44 -14.22
CA ASP A 561 6.29 -27.40 -13.84
C ASP A 561 7.01 -26.19 -14.47
N ALA A 562 7.69 -25.43 -13.61
CA ALA A 562 8.58 -24.36 -14.04
C ALA A 562 9.81 -24.96 -14.75
N ALA A 563 10.46 -24.15 -15.57
CA ALA A 563 11.64 -24.58 -16.34
C ALA A 563 12.94 -24.65 -15.50
N TYR A 564 12.84 -24.53 -14.17
CA TYR A 564 13.97 -24.48 -13.25
C TYR A 564 13.55 -24.88 -11.83
N GLY A 565 14.52 -25.26 -11.00
CA GLY A 565 14.35 -25.36 -9.54
C GLY A 565 13.39 -26.43 -9.03
N GLY A 566 12.74 -27.22 -9.89
CA GLY A 566 11.71 -28.18 -9.49
C GLY A 566 10.45 -27.52 -8.89
N GLU A 567 10.23 -26.25 -9.18
CA GLU A 567 9.06 -25.50 -8.72
C GLU A 567 7.90 -25.62 -9.73
N ARG A 568 6.69 -25.21 -9.31
CA ARG A 568 5.52 -25.10 -10.18
C ARG A 568 5.12 -23.64 -10.36
N VAL A 569 4.68 -23.29 -11.56
CA VAL A 569 4.03 -22.02 -11.89
C VAL A 569 2.54 -22.21 -11.69
N LEU A 570 1.90 -21.26 -11.01
CA LEU A 570 0.44 -21.19 -10.87
C LEU A 570 -0.09 -20.13 -11.84
N VAL A 571 -1.19 -20.41 -12.52
CA VAL A 571 -1.81 -19.52 -13.51
C VAL A 571 -3.32 -19.52 -13.32
N ASP A 572 -3.89 -18.32 -13.17
CA ASP A 572 -5.33 -18.13 -13.21
C ASP A 572 -5.76 -17.81 -14.65
N VAL A 573 -6.60 -18.67 -15.24
CA VAL A 573 -7.21 -18.45 -16.56
C VAL A 573 -8.65 -17.99 -16.34
N LEU A 574 -8.91 -16.73 -16.62
CA LEU A 574 -10.20 -16.07 -16.44
C LEU A 574 -10.97 -16.08 -17.77
N ILE A 575 -12.07 -16.82 -17.81
CA ILE A 575 -12.83 -17.09 -19.03
C ILE A 575 -14.23 -16.47 -18.93
N PRO A 576 -14.49 -15.34 -19.63
CA PRO A 576 -15.83 -14.78 -19.72
C PRO A 576 -16.83 -15.76 -20.33
N TYR A 577 -18.02 -15.90 -19.76
CA TYR A 577 -19.05 -16.79 -20.33
C TYR A 577 -19.55 -16.34 -21.71
N ARG A 578 -19.28 -15.08 -22.09
CA ARG A 578 -19.62 -14.53 -23.40
C ARG A 578 -18.59 -14.87 -24.48
N SER A 579 -17.41 -15.35 -24.09
CA SER A 579 -16.36 -15.74 -25.01
C SER A 579 -16.74 -17.01 -25.77
N GLN A 580 -16.32 -17.12 -27.03
CA GLN A 580 -16.50 -18.31 -27.87
C GLN A 580 -15.11 -18.86 -28.25
N PRO A 581 -14.87 -20.18 -28.14
CA PRO A 581 -13.61 -20.77 -28.57
C PRO A 581 -13.51 -20.82 -30.12
N PRO A 582 -12.30 -20.80 -30.70
CA PRO A 582 -11.03 -20.66 -30.00
C PRO A 582 -10.84 -19.23 -29.46
N TYR A 583 -10.47 -19.11 -28.19
CA TYR A 583 -10.49 -17.85 -27.47
C TYR A 583 -9.29 -16.97 -27.84
N GLN A 584 -9.56 -15.69 -28.07
CA GLN A 584 -8.53 -14.66 -28.05
C GLN A 584 -8.13 -14.40 -26.60
N SER A 585 -6.83 -14.38 -26.32
CA SER A 585 -6.32 -14.33 -24.96
C SER A 585 -5.32 -13.19 -24.72
N VAL A 586 -5.26 -12.74 -23.48
CA VAL A 586 -4.36 -11.69 -23.01
C VAL A 586 -3.57 -12.25 -21.83
N VAL A 587 -2.25 -12.42 -22.00
CA VAL A 587 -1.35 -12.83 -20.92
C VAL A 587 -0.92 -11.60 -20.15
N HIS A 588 -1.27 -11.54 -18.87
CA HIS A 588 -1.03 -10.40 -18.01
C HIS A 588 0.25 -10.55 -17.17
N PHE A 589 1.10 -9.53 -17.24
CA PHE A 589 2.22 -9.33 -16.32
C PHE A 589 1.88 -8.19 -15.33
N PRO A 590 1.90 -8.44 -14.00
CA PRO A 590 1.38 -7.51 -13.00
C PRO A 590 2.28 -6.31 -12.72
N GLY A 591 1.73 -5.36 -11.94
CA GLY A 591 2.43 -4.22 -11.36
C GLY A 591 3.35 -4.58 -10.20
N GLY A 592 3.94 -3.56 -9.57
CA GLY A 592 4.86 -3.72 -8.44
C GLY A 592 4.18 -4.19 -7.15
N ASP A 593 2.86 -4.02 -7.04
CA ASP A 593 2.02 -4.53 -5.97
C ASP A 593 2.14 -6.05 -5.79
N ALA A 594 2.30 -6.79 -6.89
CA ALA A 594 2.51 -8.24 -6.86
C ALA A 594 3.81 -8.66 -6.14
N LEU A 595 4.76 -7.75 -5.91
CA LEU A 595 5.96 -8.00 -5.10
C LEU A 595 5.66 -7.93 -3.59
N MET A 596 4.52 -7.34 -3.21
CA MET A 596 4.14 -7.05 -1.83
C MET A 596 2.96 -7.91 -1.34
N LEU A 597 2.04 -8.28 -2.24
CA LEU A 597 0.89 -9.14 -1.92
C LEU A 597 1.31 -10.59 -1.68
N ASP A 598 0.55 -11.32 -0.85
CA ASP A 598 0.81 -12.74 -0.55
C ASP A 598 0.00 -13.66 -1.47
N SER A 599 -1.22 -13.28 -1.87
CA SER A 599 -2.04 -14.04 -2.81
C SER A 599 -2.36 -13.24 -4.07
N ILE A 600 -2.49 -13.96 -5.19
CA ILE A 600 -3.07 -13.42 -6.42
C ILE A 600 -4.55 -13.08 -6.23
N ASP A 601 -5.23 -13.68 -5.24
CA ASP A 601 -6.62 -13.37 -4.90
C ASP A 601 -6.79 -11.95 -4.33
N ASP A 602 -5.70 -11.39 -3.77
CA ASP A 602 -5.67 -10.02 -3.26
C ASP A 602 -5.36 -9.01 -4.38
N ALA A 603 -4.95 -9.49 -5.56
CA ALA A 603 -4.69 -8.66 -6.72
C ALA A 603 -6.01 -8.25 -7.37
N GLY A 604 -6.29 -6.94 -7.40
CA GLY A 604 -7.47 -6.40 -8.05
C GLY A 604 -7.46 -6.66 -9.56
N LEU A 605 -8.65 -6.86 -10.15
CA LEU A 605 -8.80 -7.11 -11.59
C LEU A 605 -8.95 -5.84 -12.45
N LEU A 606 -8.88 -4.65 -11.85
CA LEU A 606 -9.20 -3.38 -12.51
C LEU A 606 -8.47 -3.18 -13.85
N HIS A 607 -7.18 -3.53 -13.90
CA HIS A 607 -6.34 -3.31 -15.09
C HIS A 607 -6.52 -4.37 -16.20
N VAL A 608 -7.17 -5.49 -15.89
CA VAL A 608 -7.46 -6.57 -16.86
C VAL A 608 -8.96 -6.70 -17.16
N GLU A 609 -9.81 -6.06 -16.34
CA GLU A 609 -11.26 -6.03 -16.50
C GLU A 609 -11.71 -5.58 -17.89
N PRO A 610 -11.07 -4.61 -18.58
CA PRO A 610 -11.45 -4.25 -19.95
C PRO A 610 -11.50 -5.45 -20.89
N PHE A 611 -10.55 -6.39 -20.75
CA PHE A 611 -10.47 -7.59 -21.58
C PHE A 611 -11.59 -8.59 -21.23
N LEU A 612 -11.89 -8.77 -19.94
CA LEU A 612 -13.00 -9.62 -19.50
C LEU A 612 -14.35 -9.10 -20.01
N ARG A 613 -14.56 -7.77 -19.94
CA ARG A 613 -15.77 -7.12 -20.43
C ARG A 613 -15.90 -7.18 -21.94
N SER A 614 -14.78 -7.15 -22.67
CA SER A 614 -14.73 -7.37 -24.11
C SER A 614 -14.67 -8.85 -24.52
N ALA A 615 -15.03 -9.76 -23.61
CA ALA A 615 -15.09 -11.22 -23.86
C ALA A 615 -13.77 -11.85 -24.33
N ARG A 616 -12.63 -11.35 -23.85
CA ARG A 616 -11.30 -11.95 -24.05
C ARG A 616 -10.89 -12.73 -22.81
N VAL A 617 -10.21 -13.86 -23.00
CA VAL A 617 -9.66 -14.66 -21.90
C VAL A 617 -8.46 -13.93 -21.33
N VAL A 618 -8.40 -13.79 -20.00
CA VAL A 618 -7.21 -13.25 -19.32
C VAL A 618 -6.44 -14.41 -18.71
N VAL A 619 -5.14 -14.46 -18.96
CA VAL A 619 -4.23 -15.46 -18.40
C VAL A 619 -3.29 -14.74 -17.45
N TYR A 620 -3.33 -15.06 -16.17
CA TYR A 620 -2.61 -14.35 -15.12
C TYR A 620 -1.66 -15.31 -14.36
N PRO A 621 -0.38 -15.39 -14.79
CA PRO A 621 0.62 -16.20 -14.12
C PRO A 621 1.12 -15.58 -12.81
N VAL A 622 1.37 -16.45 -11.83
CA VAL A 622 2.15 -16.14 -10.62
C VAL A 622 3.62 -16.34 -10.95
N TYR A 623 4.28 -15.25 -11.32
CA TYR A 623 5.70 -15.22 -11.67
C TYR A 623 6.59 -15.43 -10.44
N LYS A 624 7.79 -15.97 -10.62
CA LYS A 624 8.80 -16.03 -9.56
C LYS A 624 9.04 -14.67 -8.94
N GLY A 625 9.15 -14.60 -7.62
CA GLY A 625 9.33 -13.36 -6.88
C GLY A 625 8.06 -12.54 -6.67
N THR A 626 6.88 -13.04 -7.09
CA THR A 626 5.57 -12.39 -6.87
C THR A 626 4.66 -13.28 -6.04
N PHE A 627 3.72 -12.67 -5.32
CA PHE A 627 2.74 -13.37 -4.48
C PHE A 627 3.39 -14.42 -3.56
N HIS A 628 2.75 -15.58 -3.38
CA HIS A 628 3.29 -16.71 -2.62
C HIS A 628 4.57 -17.35 -3.22
N ARG A 629 4.98 -16.95 -4.43
CA ARG A 629 6.28 -17.33 -5.02
C ARG A 629 7.37 -16.28 -4.77
N ARG A 630 7.12 -15.33 -3.86
CA ARG A 630 8.09 -14.36 -3.34
C ARG A 630 9.15 -15.06 -2.49
N GLY A 631 10.39 -14.61 -2.65
CA GLY A 631 11.50 -14.91 -1.75
C GLY A 631 12.10 -13.62 -1.21
N ASN A 632 13.32 -13.66 -0.68
CA ASN A 632 14.03 -12.43 -0.35
C ASN A 632 14.17 -11.55 -1.61
N PRO A 633 13.92 -10.23 -1.51
CA PRO A 633 14.14 -9.32 -2.62
C PRO A 633 15.56 -9.51 -3.20
N PRO A 634 15.72 -9.50 -4.54
CA PRO A 634 17.02 -9.69 -5.14
C PRO A 634 17.97 -8.57 -4.70
N SER A 635 19.10 -8.94 -4.10
CA SER A 635 20.14 -7.99 -3.71
C SER A 635 21.15 -7.83 -4.84
N GLY A 636 21.19 -6.63 -5.43
CA GLY A 636 22.13 -6.26 -6.48
C GLY A 636 21.79 -6.74 -7.90
N PRO A 637 22.64 -6.38 -8.89
CA PRO A 637 22.33 -6.57 -10.32
C PRO A 637 22.25 -8.04 -10.76
N ILE A 638 23.09 -8.92 -10.21
CA ILE A 638 23.13 -10.34 -10.59
C ILE A 638 21.89 -11.09 -10.11
N ALA A 639 21.49 -10.92 -8.84
CA ALA A 639 20.27 -11.52 -8.33
C ALA A 639 19.03 -11.02 -9.09
N SER A 640 19.03 -9.74 -9.49
CA SER A 640 17.96 -9.14 -10.30
C SER A 640 17.90 -9.73 -11.72
N ARG A 641 19.04 -10.06 -12.31
CA ARG A 641 19.16 -10.77 -13.60
C ARG A 641 18.60 -12.18 -13.51
N ASP A 642 18.99 -12.94 -12.48
CA ASP A 642 18.55 -14.32 -12.33
C ASP A 642 17.04 -14.42 -12.09
N LEU A 643 16.48 -13.49 -11.30
CA LEU A 643 15.04 -13.36 -11.13
C LEU A 643 14.33 -13.05 -12.46
N LEU A 644 14.86 -12.11 -13.26
CA LEU A 644 14.30 -11.78 -14.57
C LEU A 644 14.27 -13.01 -15.51
N ILE A 645 15.38 -13.77 -15.55
CA ILE A 645 15.46 -15.00 -16.34
C ILE A 645 14.35 -15.98 -15.95
N GLN A 646 14.17 -16.19 -14.65
CA GLN A 646 13.11 -17.05 -14.12
C GLN A 646 11.71 -16.56 -14.50
N GLN A 647 11.44 -15.26 -14.39
CA GLN A 647 10.16 -14.66 -14.76
C GLN A 647 9.84 -14.80 -16.26
N VAL A 648 10.83 -14.61 -17.14
CA VAL A 648 10.66 -14.82 -18.59
C VAL A 648 10.41 -16.30 -18.88
N LYS A 649 11.10 -17.21 -18.20
CA LYS A 649 10.87 -18.67 -18.35
C LYS A 649 9.47 -19.09 -17.89
N ASP A 650 8.98 -18.56 -16.77
CA ASP A 650 7.61 -18.80 -16.30
C ASP A 650 6.57 -18.34 -17.35
N LEU A 651 6.81 -17.20 -17.99
CA LEU A 651 5.96 -16.69 -19.06
C LEU A 651 5.97 -17.62 -20.27
N ARG A 652 7.16 -18.02 -20.75
CA ARG A 652 7.28 -18.91 -21.90
C ARG A 652 6.64 -20.27 -21.62
N ARG A 653 6.76 -20.81 -20.40
CA ARG A 653 6.04 -22.03 -19.96
C ARG A 653 4.52 -21.84 -19.89
N THR A 654 4.05 -20.64 -19.53
CA THR A 654 2.63 -20.30 -19.63
C THR A 654 2.14 -20.38 -21.09
N LEU A 655 2.90 -19.85 -22.04
CA LEU A 655 2.57 -19.95 -23.46
C LEU A 655 2.61 -21.40 -23.96
N ASP A 656 3.57 -22.21 -23.49
CA ASP A 656 3.62 -23.65 -23.77
C ASP A 656 2.32 -24.32 -23.31
N TYR A 657 1.85 -24.01 -22.09
CA TYR A 657 0.57 -24.51 -21.59
C TYR A 657 -0.61 -24.08 -22.47
N LEU A 658 -0.69 -22.80 -22.85
CA LEU A 658 -1.77 -22.32 -23.73
C LEU A 658 -1.75 -23.00 -25.11
N HIS A 659 -0.58 -23.43 -25.61
CA HIS A 659 -0.48 -24.19 -26.87
C HIS A 659 -0.95 -25.63 -26.74
N THR A 660 -1.12 -26.16 -25.52
CA THR A 660 -1.73 -27.48 -25.30
C THR A 660 -3.26 -27.43 -25.22
N ARG A 661 -3.85 -26.24 -25.23
CA ARG A 661 -5.29 -26.02 -25.12
C ARG A 661 -5.95 -25.86 -26.49
N ASP A 662 -6.84 -26.77 -26.84
CA ASP A 662 -7.62 -26.71 -28.10
C ASP A 662 -8.64 -25.56 -28.14
N ASP A 663 -8.96 -24.98 -26.97
CA ASP A 663 -9.91 -23.87 -26.85
C ASP A 663 -9.25 -22.49 -26.94
N ILE A 664 -7.93 -22.39 -27.11
CA ILE A 664 -7.19 -21.11 -27.24
C ILE A 664 -6.76 -20.90 -28.70
N ASP A 665 -7.01 -19.69 -29.23
CA ASP A 665 -6.44 -19.29 -30.52
C ASP A 665 -4.98 -18.87 -30.32
N THR A 666 -4.05 -19.78 -30.63
CA THR A 666 -2.61 -19.57 -30.46
C THR A 666 -2.03 -18.49 -31.36
N GLN A 667 -2.77 -18.03 -32.38
CA GLN A 667 -2.37 -16.91 -33.24
C GLN A 667 -2.89 -15.56 -32.72
N ARG A 668 -3.74 -15.55 -31.68
CA ARG A 668 -4.39 -14.36 -31.13
C ARG A 668 -4.16 -14.21 -29.63
N ILE A 669 -2.89 -14.27 -29.26
CA ILE A 669 -2.42 -14.03 -27.89
C ILE A 669 -1.76 -12.65 -27.83
N ALA A 670 -2.23 -11.79 -26.91
CA ALA A 670 -1.57 -10.51 -26.62
C ALA A 670 -0.83 -10.53 -25.29
N PHE A 671 0.24 -9.75 -25.19
CA PHE A 671 0.91 -9.44 -23.94
C PHE A 671 0.31 -8.16 -23.33
N HIS A 672 0.02 -8.17 -22.03
CA HIS A 672 -0.40 -7.00 -21.28
C HIS A 672 0.49 -6.79 -20.05
N GLY A 673 1.28 -5.72 -20.04
CA GLY A 673 2.21 -5.41 -18.94
C GLY A 673 1.84 -4.12 -18.22
N LEU A 674 1.61 -4.19 -16.91
CA LEU A 674 1.36 -3.02 -16.05
C LEU A 674 2.62 -2.67 -15.26
N SER A 675 3.07 -1.41 -15.32
CA SER A 675 4.17 -0.88 -14.48
C SER A 675 5.39 -1.81 -14.47
N TYR A 676 5.59 -2.59 -13.41
CA TYR A 676 6.59 -3.66 -13.31
C TYR A 676 6.57 -4.59 -14.53
N GLY A 677 5.41 -5.06 -14.97
CA GLY A 677 5.25 -5.85 -16.20
C GLY A 677 5.57 -5.08 -17.48
N GLY A 678 5.33 -3.77 -17.51
CA GLY A 678 5.77 -2.88 -18.59
C GLY A 678 7.30 -2.78 -18.67
N TRP A 679 7.96 -2.73 -17.52
CA TRP A 679 9.42 -2.80 -17.44
C TRP A 679 9.97 -4.18 -17.86
N ARG A 680 9.28 -5.28 -17.56
CA ARG A 680 9.69 -6.63 -18.00
C ARG A 680 9.43 -6.90 -19.49
N ALA A 681 8.56 -6.12 -20.12
CA ALA A 681 8.11 -6.35 -21.49
C ALA A 681 9.22 -6.49 -22.55
N PRO A 682 10.29 -5.66 -22.58
CA PRO A 682 11.32 -5.78 -23.61
C PRO A 682 12.00 -7.15 -23.61
N TYR A 683 12.27 -7.72 -22.44
CA TYR A 683 12.95 -9.00 -22.31
C TYR A 683 12.08 -10.16 -22.78
N VAL A 684 10.77 -10.08 -22.53
CA VAL A 684 9.79 -11.07 -23.00
C VAL A 684 9.63 -10.96 -24.50
N LEU A 685 9.25 -9.78 -25.00
CA LEU A 685 8.86 -9.55 -26.39
C LEU A 685 10.02 -9.61 -27.38
N ALA A 686 11.26 -9.51 -26.90
CA ALA A 686 12.46 -9.67 -27.73
C ALA A 686 12.84 -11.13 -28.00
N VAL A 687 12.39 -12.06 -27.15
CA VAL A 687 12.76 -13.49 -27.23
C VAL A 687 11.57 -14.43 -27.40
N GLU A 688 10.36 -13.88 -27.49
CA GLU A 688 9.11 -14.64 -27.63
C GLU A 688 8.29 -14.10 -28.81
N GLU A 689 8.13 -14.93 -29.83
CA GLU A 689 7.49 -14.58 -31.09
C GLU A 689 5.99 -14.93 -31.12
N ARG A 690 5.49 -15.70 -30.16
CA ARG A 690 4.10 -16.18 -30.12
C ARG A 690 3.06 -15.11 -29.76
N PHE A 691 3.47 -13.88 -29.45
CA PHE A 691 2.56 -12.76 -29.22
C PHE A 691 2.21 -12.04 -30.52
N ALA A 692 0.91 -11.82 -30.75
CA ALA A 692 0.42 -11.03 -31.89
C ALA A 692 0.56 -9.52 -31.65
N THR A 693 0.50 -9.06 -30.41
CA THR A 693 0.66 -7.65 -30.02
C THR A 693 0.97 -7.50 -28.53
N ALA A 694 1.41 -6.31 -28.11
CA ALA A 694 1.58 -5.93 -26.72
C ALA A 694 0.87 -4.62 -26.37
N MET A 695 0.36 -4.54 -25.15
CA MET A 695 -0.22 -3.34 -24.53
C MET A 695 0.46 -3.10 -23.19
N LEU A 696 1.12 -1.95 -23.06
CA LEU A 696 1.93 -1.60 -21.91
C LEU A 696 1.32 -0.38 -21.21
N ILE A 697 1.13 -0.47 -19.90
CA ILE A 697 0.67 0.64 -19.05
C ILE A 697 1.82 1.05 -18.15
N SER A 698 2.16 2.34 -18.15
CA SER A 698 3.20 2.93 -17.30
C SER A 698 4.55 2.21 -17.45
N ALA A 699 4.96 1.97 -18.69
CA ALA A 699 6.25 1.36 -19.02
C ALA A 699 7.35 2.41 -19.18
N GLY A 700 8.61 1.99 -19.04
CA GLY A 700 9.76 2.86 -19.24
C GLY A 700 11.08 2.15 -18.90
N ILE A 701 12.19 2.86 -19.11
CA ILE A 701 13.51 2.43 -18.67
C ILE A 701 13.67 2.76 -17.18
N PRO A 702 13.95 1.80 -16.30
CA PRO A 702 14.12 2.09 -14.88
C PRO A 702 15.43 2.81 -14.61
N ALA A 703 15.42 3.75 -13.66
CA ALA A 703 16.63 4.36 -13.11
C ALA A 703 17.28 3.43 -12.06
N ARG A 704 17.91 2.33 -12.51
CA ARG A 704 18.64 1.41 -11.62
C ARG A 704 19.85 0.77 -12.31
N ALA A 705 20.85 0.38 -11.52
CA ALA A 705 21.92 -0.49 -11.99
C ALA A 705 21.39 -1.88 -12.37
N LEU A 706 21.67 -2.30 -13.60
CA LEU A 706 21.34 -3.62 -14.13
C LEU A 706 22.64 -4.38 -14.46
N ALA A 707 22.57 -5.72 -14.48
CA ALA A 707 23.69 -6.52 -14.94
C ALA A 707 23.92 -6.29 -16.45
N GLU A 708 25.16 -6.44 -16.92
CA GLU A 708 25.53 -6.17 -18.32
C GLU A 708 24.69 -6.99 -19.31
N GLU A 709 24.23 -8.18 -18.94
CA GLU A 709 23.52 -9.09 -19.84
C GLU A 709 22.03 -8.75 -20.03
N ILE A 710 21.48 -7.85 -19.20
CA ILE A 710 20.05 -7.49 -19.20
C ILE A 710 19.84 -5.99 -19.35
N GLN A 711 20.73 -5.33 -20.08
CA GLN A 711 20.61 -3.92 -20.35
C GLN A 711 19.46 -3.65 -21.35
N PRO A 712 18.48 -2.78 -21.05
CA PRO A 712 17.26 -2.63 -21.85
C PRO A 712 17.53 -2.17 -23.29
N GLN A 713 18.60 -1.41 -23.54
CA GLN A 713 19.00 -1.00 -24.89
C GLN A 713 19.24 -2.17 -25.83
N ASP A 714 19.67 -3.33 -25.32
CA ASP A 714 19.98 -4.50 -26.15
C ASP A 714 18.71 -5.24 -26.60
N TYR A 715 17.62 -5.11 -25.84
CA TYR A 715 16.37 -5.84 -26.05
C TYR A 715 15.32 -4.99 -26.79
N LEU A 716 15.22 -3.70 -26.48
CA LEU A 716 14.21 -2.80 -27.10
C LEU A 716 14.21 -2.85 -28.64
N PRO A 717 15.36 -2.79 -29.35
CA PRO A 717 15.41 -2.86 -30.80
C PRO A 717 14.95 -4.21 -31.39
N ARG A 718 14.80 -5.25 -30.56
CA ARG A 718 14.40 -6.61 -30.95
C ARG A 718 12.92 -6.87 -30.77
N VAL A 719 12.22 -6.04 -30.03
CA VAL A 719 10.76 -6.08 -29.96
C VAL A 719 10.20 -5.69 -31.32
N LYS A 720 9.60 -6.65 -32.04
CA LYS A 720 9.05 -6.42 -33.40
C LYS A 720 7.53 -6.41 -33.47
N VAL A 721 6.86 -6.97 -32.47
CA VAL A 721 5.40 -7.02 -32.40
C VAL A 721 4.81 -5.60 -32.31
N PRO A 722 3.58 -5.38 -32.75
CA PRO A 722 2.87 -4.11 -32.54
C PRO A 722 2.73 -3.77 -31.05
N VAL A 723 3.00 -2.53 -30.66
CA VAL A 723 2.99 -2.08 -29.25
C VAL A 723 2.14 -0.84 -29.03
N LEU A 724 1.16 -0.94 -28.12
CA LEU A 724 0.54 0.22 -27.48
C LEU A 724 1.24 0.52 -26.15
N MET A 725 1.55 1.78 -25.91
CA MET A 725 2.12 2.26 -24.65
C MET A 725 1.25 3.40 -24.11
N LEU A 726 0.62 3.19 -22.96
CA LEU A 726 -0.24 4.15 -22.25
C LEU A 726 0.48 4.61 -20.98
N ASN A 727 0.79 5.90 -20.88
CA ASN A 727 1.61 6.41 -19.78
C ASN A 727 1.09 7.74 -19.23
N GLY A 728 1.51 8.04 -17.99
CA GLY A 728 1.33 9.34 -17.39
C GLY A 728 2.41 10.31 -17.80
N ARG A 729 2.03 11.52 -18.19
CA ARG A 729 2.94 12.64 -18.49
C ARG A 729 3.69 13.09 -17.23
N GLU A 730 3.11 12.87 -16.07
CA GLU A 730 3.66 13.27 -14.77
C GLU A 730 4.24 12.10 -13.99
N ASP A 731 4.30 10.91 -14.60
CA ASP A 731 4.90 9.72 -14.00
C ASP A 731 6.35 10.01 -13.56
N PHE A 732 6.58 9.95 -12.25
CA PHE A 732 7.89 10.16 -11.65
C PHE A 732 8.76 8.89 -11.67
N THR A 733 8.14 7.71 -11.68
CA THR A 733 8.85 6.42 -11.73
C THR A 733 9.46 6.22 -13.12
N PHE A 734 8.70 6.56 -14.16
CA PHE A 734 9.17 6.59 -15.54
C PHE A 734 8.93 7.99 -16.13
N PRO A 735 9.85 8.95 -15.93
CA PRO A 735 9.70 10.30 -16.48
C PRO A 735 9.54 10.28 -18.00
N LEU A 736 8.59 11.09 -18.52
CA LEU A 736 8.23 11.12 -19.94
C LEU A 736 9.46 11.24 -20.85
N GLU A 737 10.27 12.26 -20.62
CA GLU A 737 11.41 12.60 -21.51
C GLU A 737 12.61 11.68 -21.33
N ARG A 738 12.89 11.23 -20.10
CA ARG A 738 14.13 10.50 -19.77
C ARG A 738 13.97 8.98 -19.74
N SER A 739 12.72 8.49 -19.68
CA SER A 739 12.44 7.07 -19.54
C SER A 739 11.45 6.56 -20.59
N GLN A 740 10.27 7.20 -20.71
CA GLN A 740 9.22 6.69 -21.58
C GLN A 740 9.54 6.89 -23.06
N ARG A 741 9.95 8.10 -23.45
CA ARG A 741 10.29 8.42 -24.84
C ARG A 741 11.47 7.60 -25.34
N PRO A 742 12.62 7.50 -24.63
CA PRO A 742 13.72 6.66 -25.09
C PRO A 742 13.34 5.18 -25.17
N PHE A 743 12.51 4.68 -24.24
CA PHE A 743 11.94 3.33 -24.30
C PHE A 743 11.17 3.12 -25.61
N PHE A 744 10.18 3.99 -25.88
CA PHE A 744 9.30 3.88 -27.03
C PHE A 744 10.02 4.07 -28.37
N GLU A 745 10.91 5.06 -28.44
CA GLU A 745 11.66 5.39 -29.65
C GLU A 745 12.61 4.25 -30.04
N ARG A 746 13.28 3.60 -29.06
CA ARG A 746 14.18 2.45 -29.29
C ARG A 746 13.47 1.12 -29.58
N LEU A 747 12.15 1.03 -29.45
CA LEU A 747 11.42 -0.18 -29.86
C LEU A 747 11.66 -0.49 -31.34
N GLY A 748 12.05 -1.73 -31.62
CA GLY A 748 12.25 -2.27 -32.96
C GLY A 748 10.98 -2.41 -33.79
N THR A 749 9.81 -2.19 -33.18
CA THR A 749 8.49 -2.20 -33.78
C THR A 749 8.40 -1.12 -34.87
N PRO A 750 7.90 -1.44 -36.07
CA PRO A 750 7.68 -0.44 -37.12
C PRO A 750 6.86 0.74 -36.61
N SER A 751 7.21 1.97 -37.00
CA SER A 751 6.53 3.18 -36.50
C SER A 751 5.01 3.19 -36.74
N ALA A 752 4.53 2.56 -37.81
CA ALA A 752 3.10 2.41 -38.09
C ALA A 752 2.38 1.45 -37.13
N HIS A 753 3.13 0.60 -36.43
CA HIS A 753 2.63 -0.47 -35.56
C HIS A 753 2.91 -0.18 -34.07
N LYS A 754 3.43 1.00 -33.73
CA LYS A 754 3.60 1.42 -32.33
C LYS A 754 2.92 2.76 -32.06
N ARG A 755 2.32 2.90 -30.88
CA ARG A 755 1.66 4.14 -30.45
C ARG A 755 1.94 4.42 -28.98
N HIS A 756 2.37 5.64 -28.66
CA HIS A 756 2.57 6.13 -27.30
C HIS A 756 1.50 7.18 -27.00
N VAL A 757 0.68 6.94 -25.98
CA VAL A 757 -0.36 7.85 -25.51
C VAL A 757 0.05 8.32 -24.11
N ALA A 758 0.55 9.56 -24.03
CA ALA A 758 0.91 10.21 -22.77
C ALA A 758 -0.25 11.11 -22.29
N LEU A 759 -0.84 10.77 -21.15
CA LEU A 759 -2.03 11.42 -20.59
C LEU A 759 -1.70 12.16 -19.29
N ASP A 760 -2.56 13.10 -18.89
CA ASP A 760 -2.35 13.95 -17.70
C ASP A 760 -2.67 13.18 -16.41
N TRP A 761 -1.74 12.30 -16.02
CA TRP A 761 -1.74 11.58 -14.76
C TRP A 761 -0.32 11.17 -14.32
N GLY A 762 -0.21 10.68 -13.07
CA GLY A 762 1.03 10.21 -12.44
C GLY A 762 1.46 8.79 -12.88
N HIS A 763 1.93 7.95 -11.96
CA HIS A 763 2.40 6.61 -12.35
C HIS A 763 1.26 5.64 -12.70
N LEU A 764 0.09 5.77 -12.08
CA LEU A 764 -1.08 4.95 -12.40
C LEU A 764 -2.22 5.83 -12.95
N PRO A 765 -3.05 5.30 -13.86
CA PRO A 765 -4.16 6.06 -14.43
C PRO A 765 -5.24 6.34 -13.37
N PRO A 766 -5.82 7.57 -13.32
CA PRO A 766 -6.88 7.96 -12.40
C PRO A 766 -8.26 7.57 -12.94
N GLY A 767 -8.37 7.18 -14.22
CA GLY A 767 -9.64 6.97 -14.91
C GLY A 767 -9.70 5.68 -15.75
N TYR A 768 -10.66 4.81 -15.42
CA TYR A 768 -10.87 3.51 -16.07
C TYR A 768 -11.27 3.61 -17.55
N LEU A 769 -12.18 4.53 -17.89
CA LEU A 769 -12.85 4.55 -19.19
C LEU A 769 -11.90 4.82 -20.35
N GLN A 770 -10.98 5.78 -20.18
CA GLN A 770 -10.04 6.15 -21.23
C GLN A 770 -9.03 5.04 -21.49
N VAL A 771 -8.48 4.44 -20.43
CA VAL A 771 -7.57 3.28 -20.52
C VAL A 771 -8.29 2.12 -21.21
N SER A 772 -9.49 1.78 -20.75
CA SER A 772 -10.30 0.69 -21.29
C SER A 772 -10.53 0.86 -22.80
N ARG A 773 -10.92 2.07 -23.24
CA ARG A 773 -11.14 2.38 -24.65
C ARG A 773 -9.89 2.12 -25.51
N GLU A 774 -8.72 2.59 -25.06
CA GLU A 774 -7.48 2.43 -25.83
C GLU A 774 -7.01 0.97 -25.90
N LEU A 775 -7.12 0.23 -24.79
CA LEU A 775 -6.75 -1.18 -24.72
C LEU A 775 -7.65 -2.04 -25.63
N VAL A 776 -8.97 -1.89 -25.52
CA VAL A 776 -9.92 -2.69 -26.32
C VAL A 776 -9.79 -2.36 -27.81
N ALA A 777 -9.70 -1.09 -28.18
CA ALA A 777 -9.55 -0.69 -29.58
C ALA A 777 -8.24 -1.24 -30.21
N TRP A 778 -7.16 -1.27 -29.44
CA TRP A 778 -5.90 -1.84 -29.90
C TRP A 778 -5.97 -3.35 -30.04
N ALA A 779 -6.55 -4.04 -29.05
CA ALA A 779 -6.76 -5.48 -29.11
C ALA A 779 -7.64 -5.86 -30.32
N ASP A 780 -8.72 -5.12 -30.59
CA ASP A 780 -9.58 -5.37 -31.75
C ASP A 780 -8.86 -5.14 -33.09
N THR A 781 -7.93 -4.20 -33.14
CA THR A 781 -7.12 -3.94 -34.34
C THR A 781 -6.19 -5.11 -34.67
N TRP A 782 -5.52 -5.67 -33.66
CA TRP A 782 -4.43 -6.64 -33.87
C TRP A 782 -4.81 -8.10 -33.63
N LEU A 783 -5.79 -8.38 -32.77
CA LEU A 783 -6.36 -9.71 -32.56
C LEU A 783 -7.66 -9.91 -33.36
N GLY A 784 -8.25 -8.83 -33.88
CA GLY A 784 -9.59 -8.82 -34.46
C GLY A 784 -10.68 -8.64 -33.38
N PRO A 785 -11.88 -8.18 -33.75
CA PRO A 785 -12.99 -8.06 -32.81
C PRO A 785 -13.40 -9.44 -32.27
N VAL A 786 -13.92 -9.47 -31.05
CA VAL A 786 -14.54 -10.69 -30.49
C VAL A 786 -15.96 -10.81 -31.04
N ALA A 787 -16.32 -12.00 -31.52
CA ALA A 787 -17.70 -12.27 -31.93
C ALA A 787 -18.59 -12.29 -30.69
N ASP A 788 -19.52 -11.33 -30.59
CA ASP A 788 -20.46 -11.26 -29.47
C ASP A 788 -21.43 -12.46 -29.55
N GLY A 789 -21.29 -13.41 -28.63
CA GLY A 789 -22.08 -14.64 -28.54
C GLY A 789 -23.53 -14.44 -28.10
N LEU A 790 -24.22 -13.39 -28.58
CA LEU A 790 -25.68 -13.25 -28.47
C LEU A 790 -26.37 -14.26 -29.41
N VAL A 791 -26.13 -15.56 -29.19
CA VAL A 791 -27.10 -16.58 -29.56
C VAL A 791 -28.18 -16.53 -28.49
N ALA A 792 -29.41 -16.23 -28.92
CA ALA A 792 -30.59 -16.20 -28.09
C ALA A 792 -30.61 -17.43 -27.16
N ARG A 793 -30.71 -17.20 -25.83
CA ARG A 793 -31.20 -18.24 -24.92
C ARG A 793 -32.59 -18.63 -25.40
N ASN A 794 -32.67 -19.75 -26.12
CA ASN A 794 -33.93 -20.39 -26.44
C ASN A 794 -34.49 -20.93 -25.11
N PRO A 795 -35.67 -20.49 -24.62
CA PRO A 795 -36.16 -20.84 -23.28
C PRO A 795 -36.61 -22.30 -23.09
N THR A 796 -36.31 -23.19 -24.04
CA THR A 796 -36.86 -24.56 -24.04
C THR A 796 -35.79 -25.56 -24.47
N ALA A 797 -34.96 -25.97 -23.52
CA ALA A 797 -34.30 -27.27 -23.54
C ALA A 797 -33.84 -27.57 -22.11
N ASP A 798 -34.79 -28.03 -21.30
CA ASP A 798 -34.53 -28.84 -20.12
C ASP A 798 -33.95 -30.20 -20.58
N PRO A 799 -32.92 -30.72 -19.89
CA PRO A 799 -32.94 -32.14 -19.64
C PRO A 799 -32.57 -32.45 -18.19
N GLN A 800 -33.58 -32.59 -17.33
CA GLN A 800 -33.60 -33.62 -16.30
C GLN A 800 -34.10 -34.94 -16.91
N HIS A 801 -33.21 -35.91 -17.11
CA HIS A 801 -33.31 -37.27 -16.57
C HIS A 801 -32.30 -38.21 -17.25
N ASP A 802 -31.69 -39.05 -16.40
CA ASP A 802 -30.72 -40.15 -16.59
C ASP A 802 -29.23 -39.80 -16.75
#